data_AF-A0A9K3PUT6-F1
#
_entry.id   AF-A0A9K3PUT6-F1
#
_cell.length_a   1.000
_cell.length_b   1.000
_cell.length_c   1.000
_cell.angle_alpha   90.00
_cell.angle_beta   90.00
_cell.angle_gamma   90.00
#
_symmetry.space_group_name_H-M   'P 1'
#
loop_
_entity.id
_entity.type
_entity.pdbx_description
1 polymer ?
#
loop_
_entity_poly.entity_id
_entity_poly.type
_entity_poly.pdbx_seq_one_letter_code
_entity_poly.pdbx_strand_id
1 'polypeptide(L)'
;MASHSPPQKRQRLDEANDGVGTRQPDDDTNTTTAITSSSTFTATATTATVALMETSPSEADQAHQTQQYISTLNDKLDVLENEGSSSSVLMDASMAMLGLKRLQRQILERAQTMEKILQRQAKQGRHQQVKLDNLKYQHVLNQASMRPSTLMNSTVETSQLYQLAAATTSATSSAPITSSGNGNHNDTAMDTTTTTTTTTTDNNDDISGTKVSTDEAENVIRRYLDVSDWKNPKQRTVIVEKLNQELQKRQTLEKQLQHFNDELQTKHELLRAKQRLLQGLPAKLAEMEKASLPLQKFFHSTLPVTPKLVGSRREERLDLAKQLPKALYTLYHQLQSCLDVLGLQQQEKDTGTVKNNQLVSAESLPALEIFSDTTNTNNGDMAVSLKVPVPTISDGGTVSYHPKKYMTVTFRYSPDMVTASGSNDFDMGSVIEELFPGDVGEWSPPINGAAAASAAAILNYSNHIGKPYQWCNYLAGLHIAPSEQMPAKMHTSTKVIVLALIKRVRATATLSWILAALSRRTHPLPQHHAMIAKQHEHIAALSSSSSKVKLTSWILLSNTETASNEDVHDDNTNYDEKHCRTVRSYKVTLKRGSATLNARVTIHMARYPSLPPHWKIRSQPEGEVKEDESSTTATTTRSLETLPLYDETLARLEHHLNRNVEEMVVTSDETTYEWILAQQLVELADQWDQTFDDNN
;
A
#
# COMPACT_ATOMS: atom_id res chain seq x y z
N MET A 1 31.73 -58.28 6.89
CA MET A 1 32.71 -58.07 5.81
C MET A 1 31.99 -58.13 4.47
N ALA A 2 31.64 -56.98 3.92
CA ALA A 2 31.29 -56.78 2.50
C ALA A 2 31.22 -55.26 2.29
N SER A 3 32.22 -54.73 1.59
CA SER A 3 32.36 -53.32 1.23
C SER A 3 31.89 -53.11 -0.20
N HIS A 4 31.01 -52.13 -0.43
CA HIS A 4 30.66 -51.66 -1.76
C HIS A 4 31.00 -50.18 -1.94
N SER A 5 31.90 -49.95 -2.89
CA SER A 5 32.32 -48.64 -3.41
C SER A 5 31.30 -48.08 -4.40
N PRO A 6 31.21 -46.75 -4.56
CA PRO A 6 30.37 -46.08 -5.56
C PRO A 6 31.14 -45.77 -6.86
N PRO A 7 30.45 -45.53 -8.01
CA PRO A 7 31.13 -45.18 -9.25
C PRO A 7 31.25 -43.66 -9.46
N GLN A 8 32.42 -43.27 -9.95
CA GLN A 8 32.72 -41.97 -10.58
C GLN A 8 32.13 -41.91 -12.00
N LYS A 9 31.70 -40.72 -12.44
CA LYS A 9 31.54 -40.39 -13.87
C LYS A 9 32.24 -39.08 -14.21
N ARG A 10 33.11 -39.17 -15.23
CA ARG A 10 33.92 -38.11 -15.82
C ARG A 10 33.14 -37.29 -16.85
N GLN A 11 33.41 -35.98 -16.79
CA GLN A 11 33.65 -34.98 -17.84
C GLN A 11 33.56 -35.30 -19.35
N ARG A 12 33.09 -34.23 -20.03
CA ARG A 12 33.44 -33.64 -21.35
C ARG A 12 32.68 -34.08 -22.60
N LEU A 13 32.03 -33.07 -23.22
CA LEU A 13 32.07 -32.80 -24.65
C LEU A 13 31.92 -31.28 -24.87
N ASP A 14 32.90 -30.73 -25.56
CA ASP A 14 32.94 -29.39 -26.16
C ASP A 14 32.09 -29.41 -27.43
N GLU A 15 31.38 -28.33 -27.75
CA GLU A 15 31.16 -27.92 -29.14
C GLU A 15 30.80 -26.43 -29.25
N ALA A 16 31.38 -25.83 -30.28
CA ALA A 16 31.50 -24.41 -30.54
C ALA A 16 30.20 -23.78 -31.09
N ASN A 17 30.03 -22.47 -30.90
CA ASN A 17 29.32 -21.67 -31.88
C ASN A 17 29.84 -20.22 -31.91
N ASP A 18 30.47 -19.88 -33.03
CA ASP A 18 30.85 -18.54 -33.44
C ASP A 18 29.62 -17.77 -33.94
N GLY A 19 29.50 -16.51 -33.52
CA GLY A 19 28.41 -15.63 -33.93
C GLY A 19 28.81 -14.17 -33.81
N VAL A 20 29.74 -13.74 -34.67
CA VAL A 20 30.16 -12.34 -34.84
C VAL A 20 29.03 -11.56 -35.52
N GLY A 21 28.38 -10.67 -34.76
CA GLY A 21 27.42 -9.69 -35.26
C GLY A 21 27.95 -8.27 -35.05
N THR A 22 28.55 -7.71 -36.09
CA THR A 22 28.93 -6.31 -36.19
C THR A 22 27.68 -5.42 -36.25
N ARG A 23 27.51 -4.54 -35.26
CA ARG A 23 26.57 -3.40 -35.34
C ARG A 23 27.34 -2.09 -35.27
N GLN A 24 27.15 -1.35 -36.35
CA GLN A 24 27.55 0.01 -36.68
C GLN A 24 26.90 1.02 -35.71
N PRO A 25 27.61 2.04 -35.21
CA PRO A 25 26.98 3.20 -34.60
C PRO A 25 26.87 4.32 -35.65
N ASP A 26 25.65 4.77 -35.90
CA ASP A 26 25.39 5.97 -36.67
C ASP A 26 25.69 7.21 -35.80
N ASP A 27 26.52 8.08 -36.37
CA ASP A 27 26.76 9.46 -36.00
C ASP A 27 25.47 10.26 -36.17
N ASP A 28 25.03 10.97 -35.13
CA ASP A 28 24.31 12.23 -35.31
C ASP A 28 24.73 13.22 -34.23
N THR A 29 25.48 14.20 -34.69
CA THR A 29 25.99 15.33 -33.92
C THR A 29 24.92 16.42 -33.90
N ASN A 30 24.45 16.79 -32.70
CA ASN A 30 23.75 18.06 -32.51
C ASN A 30 24.29 18.77 -31.27
N THR A 31 25.20 19.70 -31.55
CA THR A 31 25.88 20.58 -30.60
C THR A 31 24.95 21.74 -30.25
N THR A 32 24.40 21.78 -29.04
CA THR A 32 23.81 22.99 -28.45
C THR A 32 24.67 23.44 -27.29
N THR A 33 25.41 24.53 -27.51
CA THR A 33 26.28 25.22 -26.56
C THR A 33 25.45 25.99 -25.53
N ALA A 34 25.43 25.50 -24.28
CA ALA A 34 24.99 26.27 -23.12
C ALA A 34 26.20 26.71 -22.30
N ILE A 35 26.39 28.02 -22.21
CA ILE A 35 27.41 28.70 -21.43
C ILE A 35 26.98 28.68 -19.96
N THR A 36 27.73 27.98 -19.11
CA THR A 36 27.59 28.07 -17.64
C THR A 36 28.96 28.28 -17.01
N SER A 37 29.28 29.55 -16.72
CA SER A 37 30.43 29.97 -15.93
C SER A 37 30.08 29.92 -14.44
N SER A 38 30.52 28.85 -13.77
CA SER A 38 30.48 28.76 -12.30
C SER A 38 31.86 29.11 -11.74
N SER A 39 31.92 30.23 -11.02
CA SER A 39 33.10 30.67 -10.30
C SER A 39 33.19 29.97 -8.95
N THR A 40 34.29 29.28 -8.72
CA THR A 40 34.70 28.68 -7.45
C THR A 40 35.22 29.77 -6.52
N PHE A 41 34.53 30.01 -5.41
CA PHE A 41 35.06 30.77 -4.27
C PHE A 41 35.43 29.81 -3.15
N THR A 42 36.70 29.81 -2.81
CA THR A 42 37.36 29.07 -1.73
C THR A 42 36.93 29.61 -0.36
N ALA A 43 36.37 28.74 0.48
CA ALA A 43 36.13 29.01 1.90
C ALA A 43 37.12 28.21 2.76
N THR A 44 38.23 28.86 3.11
CA THR A 44 39.20 28.42 4.12
C THR A 44 38.67 28.73 5.52
N ALA A 45 37.83 27.85 6.07
CA ALA A 45 37.47 27.89 7.50
C ALA A 45 37.03 26.54 8.10
N THR A 46 37.33 25.41 7.45
CA THR A 46 36.87 24.07 7.86
C THR A 46 38.01 23.08 8.11
N THR A 47 39.26 23.55 8.17
CA THR A 47 40.44 22.66 8.25
C THR A 47 40.83 22.29 9.69
N ALA A 48 40.29 22.97 10.72
CA ALA A 48 40.66 22.70 12.11
C ALA A 48 39.82 21.62 12.81
N THR A 49 38.68 21.22 12.25
CA THR A 49 37.79 20.20 12.85
C THR A 49 37.94 18.80 12.25
N VAL A 50 38.58 18.68 11.08
CA VAL A 50 38.78 17.39 10.38
C VAL A 50 39.97 16.60 10.94
N ALA A 51 40.97 17.26 11.51
CA ALA A 51 42.21 16.60 11.98
C ALA A 51 42.08 15.81 13.31
N LEU A 52 40.89 15.73 13.92
CA LEU A 52 40.64 14.97 15.17
C LEU A 52 39.73 13.74 14.97
N MET A 53 39.32 13.42 13.74
CA MET A 53 38.41 12.30 13.43
C MET A 53 39.07 11.11 12.69
N GLU A 54 40.38 11.14 12.43
CA GLU A 54 41.05 10.18 11.54
C GLU A 54 41.55 8.86 12.18
N THR A 55 41.16 8.51 13.41
CA THR A 55 41.57 7.21 14.01
C THR A 55 40.44 6.37 14.58
N SER A 56 39.18 6.78 14.40
CA SER A 56 38.03 5.93 14.75
C SER A 56 37.69 4.97 13.61
N PRO A 57 37.55 3.66 13.84
CA PRO A 57 37.00 2.74 12.85
C PRO A 57 35.66 3.29 12.35
N SER A 58 35.42 3.19 11.04
CA SER A 58 34.22 3.72 10.39
C SER A 58 32.99 3.30 11.18
N GLU A 59 32.11 4.26 11.45
CA GLU A 59 30.86 4.03 12.20
C GLU A 59 30.03 2.91 11.56
N ALA A 60 30.17 2.73 10.24
CA ALA A 60 29.62 1.63 9.46
C ALA A 60 30.24 0.27 9.82
N ASP A 61 31.56 0.18 10.00
CA ASP A 61 32.25 -1.07 10.35
C ASP A 61 31.85 -1.53 11.75
N GLN A 62 31.67 -0.58 12.66
CA GLN A 62 31.25 -0.87 14.03
C GLN A 62 29.77 -1.29 14.10
N ALA A 63 28.90 -0.65 13.33
CA ALA A 63 27.50 -1.07 13.18
C ALA A 63 27.39 -2.46 12.56
N HIS A 64 28.18 -2.74 11.52
CA HIS A 64 28.25 -4.05 10.88
C HIS A 64 28.75 -5.13 11.84
N GLN A 65 29.80 -4.82 12.63
CA GLN A 65 30.31 -5.73 13.66
C GLN A 65 29.26 -6.03 14.74
N THR A 66 28.47 -5.04 15.16
CA THR A 66 27.38 -5.26 16.12
C THR A 66 26.24 -6.08 15.53
N GLN A 67 25.92 -5.88 14.26
CA GLN A 67 24.86 -6.63 13.57
C GLN A 67 25.28 -8.09 13.36
N GLN A 68 26.55 -8.34 13.02
CA GLN A 68 27.12 -9.69 12.99
C GLN A 68 27.07 -10.36 14.36
N TYR A 69 27.42 -9.64 15.44
CA TYR A 69 27.38 -10.21 16.79
C TYR A 69 25.96 -10.59 17.23
N ILE A 70 24.96 -9.77 16.90
CA ILE A 70 23.54 -10.04 17.17
C ILE A 70 23.04 -11.24 16.37
N SER A 71 23.38 -11.34 15.08
CA SER A 71 23.02 -12.50 14.25
C SER A 71 23.59 -13.79 14.84
N THR A 72 24.88 -13.78 15.19
CA THR A 72 25.55 -14.96 15.76
C THR A 72 24.93 -15.38 17.11
N LEU A 73 24.43 -14.41 17.87
CA LEU A 73 23.72 -14.66 19.14
C LEU A 73 22.36 -15.30 18.93
N ASN A 74 21.58 -14.83 17.95
CA ASN A 74 20.29 -15.42 17.60
C ASN A 74 20.45 -16.84 17.08
N ASP A 75 21.42 -17.08 16.19
CA ASP A 75 21.71 -18.43 15.67
C ASP A 75 22.06 -19.40 16.81
N LYS A 76 22.81 -18.94 17.82
CA LYS A 76 23.15 -19.76 19.00
C LYS A 76 21.97 -19.95 19.97
N LEU A 77 21.06 -19.00 20.06
CA LEU A 77 19.82 -19.11 20.86
C LEU A 77 18.86 -20.13 20.26
N ASP A 78 18.73 -20.17 18.93
CA ASP A 78 17.90 -21.16 18.24
C ASP A 78 18.46 -22.58 18.41
N VAL A 79 19.79 -22.74 18.47
CA VAL A 79 20.42 -24.04 18.78
C VAL A 79 20.16 -24.46 20.24
N LEU A 80 20.17 -23.51 21.18
CA LEU A 80 19.85 -23.77 22.59
C LEU A 80 18.41 -24.25 22.80
N GLU A 81 17.46 -23.72 22.02
CA GLU A 81 16.05 -24.11 22.10
C GLU A 81 15.84 -25.55 21.60
N ASN A 82 16.68 -26.01 20.67
CA ASN A 82 16.56 -27.32 20.05
C ASN A 82 17.37 -28.45 20.72
N GLU A 83 18.57 -28.18 21.26
CA GLU A 83 19.49 -29.25 21.70
C GLU A 83 19.54 -29.50 23.22
N GLY A 84 18.82 -28.72 24.02
CA GLY A 84 18.80 -28.89 25.48
C GLY A 84 20.10 -28.42 26.17
N SER A 85 19.97 -27.96 27.41
CA SER A 85 20.96 -27.12 28.11
C SER A 85 22.32 -27.80 28.37
N SER A 86 23.22 -27.81 27.39
CA SER A 86 24.62 -28.14 27.59
C SER A 86 25.33 -26.97 28.31
N SER A 87 26.05 -27.27 29.39
CA SER A 87 26.79 -26.32 30.23
C SER A 87 27.73 -25.40 29.42
N SER A 88 28.30 -25.93 28.33
CA SER A 88 29.14 -25.16 27.41
C SER A 88 28.39 -23.99 26.77
N VAL A 89 27.12 -24.18 26.43
CA VAL A 89 26.33 -23.20 25.69
C VAL A 89 25.81 -22.10 26.62
N LEU A 90 25.57 -22.43 27.90
CA LEU A 90 25.29 -21.44 28.95
C LEU A 90 26.49 -20.51 29.22
N MET A 91 27.71 -21.05 29.20
CA MET A 91 28.92 -20.24 29.36
C MET A 91 29.11 -19.26 28.18
N ASP A 92 28.90 -19.75 26.96
CA ASP A 92 28.93 -18.93 25.73
C ASP A 92 27.87 -17.82 25.74
N ALA A 93 26.63 -18.14 26.14
CA ALA A 93 25.56 -17.16 26.26
C ALA A 93 25.86 -16.09 27.33
N SER A 94 26.45 -16.50 28.46
CA SER A 94 26.87 -15.58 29.53
C SER A 94 27.99 -14.63 29.07
N MET A 95 28.98 -15.15 28.33
CA MET A 95 30.03 -14.35 27.72
C MET A 95 29.47 -13.36 26.68
N ALA A 96 28.48 -13.77 25.91
CA ALA A 96 27.84 -12.91 24.94
C ALA A 96 27.01 -11.78 25.58
N MET A 97 26.31 -12.09 26.67
CA MET A 97 25.61 -11.08 27.50
C MET A 97 26.58 -10.05 28.10
N LEU A 98 27.76 -10.47 28.56
CA LEU A 98 28.80 -9.55 29.04
C LEU A 98 29.32 -8.65 27.91
N GLY A 99 29.50 -9.20 26.70
CA GLY A 99 29.83 -8.45 25.49
C GLY A 99 28.79 -7.37 25.18
N LEU A 100 27.51 -7.73 25.22
CA LEU A 100 26.39 -6.81 24.98
C LEU A 100 26.33 -5.69 26.02
N LYS A 101 26.52 -6.00 27.31
CA LYS A 101 26.56 -4.99 28.37
C LYS A 101 27.73 -4.01 28.21
N ARG A 102 28.90 -4.50 27.76
CA ARG A 102 30.05 -3.63 27.46
C ARG A 102 29.75 -2.69 26.30
N LEU A 103 29.15 -3.20 25.23
CA LEU A 103 28.73 -2.40 24.08
C LEU A 103 27.69 -1.34 24.47
N GLN A 104 26.69 -1.71 25.27
CA GLN A 104 25.67 -0.79 25.78
C GLN A 104 26.30 0.37 26.56
N ARG A 105 27.27 0.07 27.45
CA ARG A 105 28.01 1.12 28.18
C ARG A 105 28.79 2.04 27.22
N GLN A 106 29.44 1.48 26.21
CA GLN A 106 30.20 2.26 25.23
C GLN A 106 29.30 3.18 24.38
N ILE A 107 28.11 2.71 23.99
CA ILE A 107 27.11 3.53 23.28
C ILE A 107 26.63 4.67 24.20
N LEU A 108 26.36 4.39 25.47
CA LEU A 108 25.94 5.41 26.43
C LEU A 108 27.01 6.49 26.65
N GLU A 109 28.28 6.09 26.80
CA GLU A 109 29.41 7.02 26.94
C GLU A 109 29.59 7.91 25.70
N ARG A 110 29.39 7.34 24.50
CA ARG A 110 29.40 8.10 23.24
C ARG A 110 28.24 9.08 23.12
N ALA A 111 27.03 8.66 23.48
CA ALA A 111 25.86 9.53 23.49
C ALA A 111 26.08 10.74 24.43
N GLN A 112 26.64 10.50 25.62
CA GLN A 112 26.98 11.57 26.57
C GLN A 112 28.08 12.51 26.05
N THR A 113 29.08 11.99 25.32
CA THR A 113 30.12 12.85 24.72
C THR A 113 29.56 13.68 23.57
N MET A 114 28.70 13.11 22.73
CA MET A 114 28.01 13.82 21.65
C MET A 114 27.10 14.92 22.20
N GLU A 115 26.35 14.64 23.27
CA GLU A 115 25.54 15.65 23.96
C GLU A 115 26.40 16.84 24.45
N LYS A 116 27.56 16.56 25.07
CA LYS A 116 28.49 17.62 25.51
C LYS A 116 29.02 18.46 24.33
N ILE A 117 29.26 17.84 23.17
CA ILE A 117 29.70 18.55 21.96
C ILE A 117 28.57 19.45 21.45
N LEU A 118 27.35 18.95 21.34
CA LEU A 118 26.18 19.73 20.92
C LEU A 118 25.89 20.89 21.89
N GLN A 119 26.03 20.67 23.20
CA GLN A 119 25.89 21.75 24.19
C GLN A 119 26.96 22.84 24.02
N ARG A 120 28.22 22.48 23.69
CA ARG A 120 29.28 23.46 23.39
C ARG A 120 28.97 24.24 22.12
N GLN A 121 28.52 23.57 21.06
CA GLN A 121 28.10 24.23 19.82
C GLN A 121 26.91 25.17 20.05
N ALA A 122 25.92 24.76 20.85
CA ALA A 122 24.77 25.62 21.20
C ALA A 122 25.18 26.85 22.02
N LYS A 123 26.18 26.72 22.91
CA LYS A 123 26.76 27.87 23.63
C LYS A 123 27.51 28.81 22.67
N GLN A 124 28.27 28.26 21.73
CA GLN A 124 28.98 29.05 20.72
C GLN A 124 28.01 29.77 19.78
N GLY A 125 26.92 29.11 19.35
CA GLY A 125 25.86 29.71 18.55
C GLY A 125 25.17 30.87 19.28
N ARG A 126 24.86 30.71 20.58
CA ARG A 126 24.35 31.81 21.41
C ARG A 126 25.32 32.98 21.51
N HIS A 127 26.62 32.72 21.64
CA HIS A 127 27.63 33.77 21.68
C HIS A 127 27.74 34.53 20.35
N GLN A 128 27.67 33.81 19.22
CA GLN A 128 27.62 34.44 17.89
C GLN A 128 26.35 35.27 17.69
N GLN A 129 25.21 34.79 18.19
CA GLN A 129 23.94 35.53 18.14
C GLN A 129 24.03 36.85 18.91
N VAL A 130 24.58 36.86 20.12
CA VAL A 130 24.78 38.09 20.91
C VAL A 130 25.70 39.08 20.19
N LYS A 131 26.76 38.59 19.51
CA LYS A 131 27.62 39.46 18.67
C LYS A 131 26.84 40.09 17.53
N LEU A 132 25.98 39.31 16.86
CA LEU A 132 25.14 39.81 15.77
C LEU A 132 24.15 40.86 16.26
N ASP A 133 23.53 40.65 17.42
CA ASP A 133 22.58 41.58 18.01
C ASP A 133 23.26 42.89 18.47
N ASN A 134 24.49 42.82 19.00
CA ASN A 134 25.30 43.99 19.30
C ASN A 134 25.66 44.78 18.02
N LEU A 135 26.01 44.10 16.93
CA LEU A 135 26.28 44.76 15.64
C LEU A 135 25.03 45.43 15.07
N LYS A 136 23.86 44.79 15.20
CA LYS A 136 22.57 45.41 14.82
C LYS A 136 22.29 46.65 15.66
N TYR A 137 22.52 46.60 16.97
CA TYR A 137 22.36 47.75 17.85
C TYR A 137 23.28 48.91 17.46
N GLN A 138 24.56 48.64 17.20
CA GLN A 138 25.50 49.65 16.70
C GLN A 138 25.06 50.24 15.36
N HIS A 139 24.55 49.43 14.44
CA HIS A 139 24.04 49.90 13.16
C HIS A 139 22.84 50.84 13.34
N VAL A 140 21.89 50.51 14.23
CA VAL A 140 20.76 51.40 14.58
C VAL A 140 21.25 52.70 15.19
N LEU A 141 22.24 52.65 16.09
CA LEU A 141 22.82 53.83 16.73
C LEU A 141 23.53 54.73 15.71
N ASN A 142 24.28 54.14 14.78
CA ASN A 142 24.95 54.84 13.70
C ASN A 142 23.94 55.46 12.72
N GLN A 143 22.84 54.77 12.40
CA GLN A 143 21.75 55.33 11.61
C GLN A 143 21.07 56.51 12.32
N ALA A 144 20.87 56.42 13.63
CA ALA A 144 20.30 57.52 14.42
C ALA A 144 21.25 58.73 14.47
N SER A 145 22.56 58.50 14.59
CA SER A 145 23.60 59.54 14.59
C SER A 145 23.80 60.20 13.21
N MET A 146 23.60 59.43 12.13
CA MET A 146 23.70 59.90 10.74
C MET A 146 22.46 60.64 10.24
N ARG A 147 21.36 60.69 11.01
CA ARG A 147 20.24 61.57 10.67
C ARG A 147 20.66 63.01 10.93
N PRO A 148 20.83 63.85 9.90
CA PRO A 148 21.22 65.24 10.09
C PRO A 148 20.18 65.94 10.96
N SER A 149 20.63 66.80 11.88
CA SER A 149 19.81 67.58 12.83
C SER A 149 18.93 68.64 12.16
N THR A 150 18.31 68.32 11.03
CA THR A 150 17.38 69.16 10.30
C THR A 150 15.97 68.88 10.79
N LEU A 151 15.67 69.28 12.04
CA LEU A 151 14.33 69.63 12.54
C LEU A 151 14.41 70.03 14.02
N MET A 152 14.83 71.27 14.26
CA MET A 152 14.64 71.96 15.54
C MET A 152 13.22 72.55 15.68
N ASN A 153 12.23 72.08 14.91
CA ASN A 153 10.84 72.57 14.96
C ASN A 153 9.81 71.44 15.09
N SER A 154 10.03 70.51 16.01
CA SER A 154 9.03 69.48 16.35
C SER A 154 9.20 69.00 17.80
N THR A 155 9.16 69.95 18.74
CA THR A 155 9.20 69.69 20.19
C THR A 155 7.87 69.19 20.76
N VAL A 156 6.87 68.88 19.92
CA VAL A 156 5.50 68.54 20.38
C VAL A 156 5.14 67.05 20.21
N GLU A 157 5.70 66.31 19.24
CA GLU A 157 5.25 64.92 18.99
C GLU A 157 5.97 63.84 19.81
N THR A 158 7.22 64.06 20.26
CA THR A 158 7.95 63.07 21.07
C THR A 158 7.44 62.98 22.51
N SER A 159 6.77 64.02 23.02
CA SER A 159 6.12 63.98 24.34
C SER A 159 4.78 63.22 24.33
N GLN A 160 4.10 63.13 23.19
CA GLN A 160 2.84 62.37 23.07
C GLN A 160 3.06 60.85 22.94
N LEU A 161 4.17 60.42 22.32
CA LEU A 161 4.51 58.99 22.24
C LEU A 161 4.96 58.40 23.58
N TYR A 162 5.61 59.19 24.44
CA TYR A 162 5.94 58.75 25.82
C TYR A 162 4.70 58.68 26.74
N GLN A 163 3.68 59.54 26.52
CA GLN A 163 2.41 59.45 27.27
C GLN A 163 1.52 58.27 26.83
N LEU A 164 1.55 57.88 25.55
CA LEU A 164 0.82 56.70 25.06
C LEU A 164 1.42 55.36 25.52
N ALA A 165 2.75 55.29 25.72
CA ALA A 165 3.42 54.10 26.27
C ALA A 165 3.21 53.93 27.79
N ALA A 166 3.02 55.03 28.53
CA ALA A 166 2.69 54.99 29.96
C ALA A 166 1.19 54.71 30.23
N ALA A 167 0.30 55.10 29.32
CA ALA A 167 -1.14 54.85 29.46
C ALA A 167 -1.57 53.40 29.14
N THR A 168 -0.76 52.63 28.42
CA THR A 168 -1.06 51.24 28.06
C THR A 168 -0.67 50.22 29.14
N THR A 169 0.01 50.64 30.20
CA THR A 169 0.38 49.79 31.35
C THR A 169 -0.53 49.97 32.58
N SER A 170 -1.60 50.76 32.49
CA SER A 170 -2.50 51.05 33.63
C SER A 170 -3.98 50.72 33.41
N ALA A 171 -4.33 49.89 32.43
CA ALA A 171 -5.73 49.50 32.16
C ALA A 171 -5.93 47.98 32.06
N THR A 172 -5.85 47.26 33.19
CA THR A 172 -6.59 45.99 33.38
C THR A 172 -6.73 45.67 34.87
N SER A 173 -7.72 46.28 35.51
CA SER A 173 -8.16 45.93 36.86
C SER A 173 -9.57 46.47 37.08
N SER A 174 -10.57 45.75 36.55
CA SER A 174 -11.94 45.80 37.07
C SER A 174 -12.76 44.67 36.44
N ALA A 175 -12.86 43.55 37.15
CA ALA A 175 -13.98 42.63 37.02
C ALA A 175 -14.37 42.15 38.43
N PRO A 176 -15.68 41.92 38.68
CA PRO A 176 -16.27 42.05 39.99
C PRO A 176 -16.17 40.77 40.84
N ILE A 177 -16.09 40.99 42.14
CA ILE A 177 -16.23 40.02 43.21
C ILE A 177 -17.65 39.43 43.18
N THR A 178 -17.77 38.11 43.04
CA THR A 178 -18.80 37.35 43.73
C THR A 178 -18.16 36.21 44.52
N SER A 179 -18.59 36.16 45.77
CA SER A 179 -18.15 35.34 46.88
C SER A 179 -18.62 33.89 46.81
N SER A 180 -17.74 32.94 47.15
CA SER A 180 -17.99 31.79 48.05
C SER A 180 -16.68 30.98 48.05
N GLY A 181 -15.90 30.82 49.13
CA GLY A 181 -16.33 30.40 50.46
C GLY A 181 -16.02 28.90 50.63
N ASN A 182 -14.76 28.54 50.89
CA ASN A 182 -14.38 27.54 51.90
C ASN A 182 -12.86 27.39 51.98
N GLY A 183 -12.33 27.58 53.19
CA GLY A 183 -10.92 27.43 53.49
C GLY A 183 -10.50 25.99 53.72
N ASN A 184 -9.20 25.75 53.57
CA ASN A 184 -8.43 25.15 54.65
C ASN A 184 -6.95 25.47 54.50
N HIS A 185 -6.38 25.91 55.62
CA HIS A 185 -4.96 26.13 55.86
C HIS A 185 -4.15 24.85 55.60
N ASN A 186 -2.95 25.02 55.05
CA ASN A 186 -1.74 24.55 55.70
C ASN A 186 -0.53 25.35 55.21
N ASP A 187 0.14 25.98 56.18
CA ASP A 187 1.41 26.67 56.10
C ASP A 187 2.54 25.71 55.72
N THR A 188 3.36 26.10 54.74
CA THR A 188 4.79 25.74 54.73
C THR A 188 5.60 26.89 54.15
N ALA A 189 6.45 27.45 55.01
CA ALA A 189 7.37 28.55 54.76
C ALA A 189 8.66 28.11 54.02
N MET A 190 9.50 29.11 53.68
CA MET A 190 10.86 29.09 53.10
C MET A 190 10.89 29.04 51.55
N ASP A 191 11.65 29.84 50.80
CA ASP A 191 12.76 30.73 51.12
C ASP A 191 12.87 31.75 49.95
N THR A 192 12.81 33.06 50.22
CA THR A 192 13.00 34.11 49.20
C THR A 192 14.38 34.72 49.35
N THR A 193 15.31 34.31 48.49
CA THR A 193 16.63 34.92 48.35
C THR A 193 16.50 36.31 47.73
N THR A 194 16.64 37.31 48.59
CA THR A 194 16.80 38.72 48.25
C THR A 194 18.17 38.89 47.58
N THR A 195 18.20 39.22 46.29
CA THR A 195 19.46 39.60 45.61
C THR A 195 19.57 41.12 45.60
N THR A 196 20.50 41.59 46.41
CA THR A 196 20.93 42.97 46.61
C THR A 196 21.36 43.60 45.28
N THR A 197 20.65 44.62 44.83
CA THR A 197 21.09 45.51 43.74
C THR A 197 22.09 46.51 44.31
N THR A 198 23.38 46.22 44.16
CA THR A 198 24.46 47.19 44.38
C THR A 198 24.40 48.26 43.30
N THR A 199 24.01 49.47 43.71
CA THR A 199 24.28 50.73 43.02
C THR A 199 25.79 50.98 42.99
N THR A 200 26.43 50.72 41.85
CA THR A 200 27.77 51.25 41.55
C THR A 200 27.62 52.62 40.90
N THR A 201 27.93 53.62 41.71
CA THR A 201 28.31 54.99 41.36
C THR A 201 29.37 55.05 40.27
N ASP A 202 29.13 55.99 39.35
CA ASP A 202 30.08 56.80 38.58
C ASP A 202 31.55 56.38 38.59
N ASN A 203 32.02 55.95 37.41
CA ASN A 203 33.38 56.22 36.92
C ASN A 203 33.30 56.39 35.39
N ASN A 204 33.09 57.64 34.97
CA ASN A 204 33.42 58.12 33.64
C ASN A 204 34.94 58.25 33.55
N ASP A 205 35.64 57.17 33.17
CA ASP A 205 37.05 57.21 32.77
C ASP A 205 37.19 56.71 31.32
N ASP A 206 37.40 57.70 30.45
CA ASP A 206 38.35 57.70 29.34
C ASP A 206 38.35 56.51 28.35
N ILE A 207 37.29 56.40 27.53
CA ILE A 207 37.38 55.72 26.23
C ILE A 207 38.02 56.71 25.25
N SER A 208 39.35 56.73 25.25
CA SER A 208 40.14 57.31 24.16
C SER A 208 39.79 56.58 22.87
N GLY A 209 39.07 57.27 21.98
CA GLY A 209 38.76 56.78 20.65
C GLY A 209 40.06 56.49 19.91
N THR A 210 40.34 55.21 19.68
CA THR A 210 41.41 54.75 18.80
C THR A 210 41.14 55.32 17.41
N LYS A 211 41.82 56.42 17.06
CA LYS A 211 41.81 56.98 15.71
C LYS A 211 42.37 55.90 14.78
N VAL A 212 41.49 55.18 14.11
CA VAL A 212 41.85 54.30 12.99
C VAL A 212 42.69 55.15 12.03
N SER A 213 43.94 54.75 11.83
CA SER A 213 44.85 55.44 10.93
C SER A 213 44.20 55.52 9.54
N THR A 214 44.15 56.73 8.98
CA THR A 214 43.63 57.00 7.63
C THR A 214 44.28 56.10 6.57
N ASP A 215 45.52 55.68 6.80
CA ASP A 215 46.28 54.82 5.89
C ASP A 215 45.75 53.38 5.86
N GLU A 216 45.19 52.89 6.97
CA GLU A 216 44.61 51.55 7.03
C GLU A 216 43.27 51.49 6.28
N ALA A 217 42.46 52.55 6.40
CA ALA A 217 41.23 52.70 5.63
C ALA A 217 41.50 52.79 4.11
N GLU A 218 42.53 53.54 3.70
CA GLU A 218 42.93 53.62 2.29
C GLU A 218 43.39 52.26 1.74
N ASN A 219 44.17 51.50 2.52
CA ASN A 219 44.65 50.18 2.10
C ASN A 219 43.50 49.16 1.93
N VAL A 220 42.48 49.22 2.79
CA VAL A 220 41.28 48.38 2.66
C VAL A 220 40.51 48.73 1.38
N ILE A 221 40.33 50.02 1.08
CA ILE A 221 39.65 50.47 -0.14
C ILE A 221 40.42 50.05 -1.39
N ARG A 222 41.75 50.21 -1.42
CA ARG A 222 42.59 49.79 -2.55
C ARG A 222 42.48 48.30 -2.80
N ARG A 223 42.55 47.48 -1.74
CA ARG A 223 42.41 46.02 -1.82
C ARG A 223 41.02 45.59 -2.28
N TYR A 224 39.98 46.27 -1.81
CA TYR A 224 38.60 45.95 -2.16
C TYR A 224 38.28 46.32 -3.61
N LEU A 225 38.70 47.51 -4.06
CA LEU A 225 38.47 47.97 -5.43
C LEU A 225 39.38 47.28 -6.44
N ASP A 226 40.54 46.76 -6.02
CA ASP A 226 41.56 46.16 -6.89
C ASP A 226 42.07 47.15 -7.96
N VAL A 227 42.26 48.40 -7.55
CA VAL A 227 42.64 49.52 -8.42
C VAL A 227 43.83 50.25 -7.80
N SER A 228 44.94 50.30 -8.54
CA SER A 228 46.22 50.86 -8.07
C SER A 228 46.17 52.37 -7.81
N ASP A 229 45.34 53.11 -8.57
CA ASP A 229 45.21 54.57 -8.44
C ASP A 229 43.75 55.03 -8.62
N TRP A 230 42.94 54.87 -7.57
CA TRP A 230 41.53 55.25 -7.56
C TRP A 230 41.25 56.74 -7.88
N LYS A 231 42.28 57.60 -7.87
CA LYS A 231 42.21 59.01 -8.27
C LYS A 231 42.28 59.22 -9.78
N ASN A 232 42.66 58.21 -10.57
CA ASN A 232 42.73 58.31 -12.02
C ASN A 232 41.32 58.30 -12.63
N PRO A 233 40.91 59.35 -13.37
CA PRO A 233 39.56 59.46 -13.93
C PRO A 233 39.22 58.33 -14.92
N LYS A 234 40.23 57.70 -15.56
CA LYS A 234 40.00 56.57 -16.47
C LYS A 234 39.58 55.29 -15.73
N GLN A 235 39.96 55.13 -14.46
CA GLN A 235 39.60 53.97 -13.63
C GLN A 235 38.25 54.15 -12.93
N ARG A 236 37.68 55.37 -12.94
CA ARG A 236 36.39 55.70 -12.33
C ARG A 236 35.26 54.81 -12.85
N THR A 237 35.21 54.52 -14.15
CA THR A 237 34.16 53.69 -14.75
C THR A 237 34.20 52.26 -14.21
N VAL A 238 35.39 51.66 -14.10
CA VAL A 238 35.59 50.31 -13.56
C VAL A 238 35.21 50.25 -12.07
N ILE A 239 35.57 51.29 -11.31
CA ILE A 239 35.17 51.43 -9.89
C ILE A 239 33.65 51.49 -9.76
N VAL A 240 32.98 52.31 -10.57
CA VAL A 240 31.51 52.44 -10.55
C VAL A 240 30.83 51.13 -10.93
N GLU A 241 31.34 50.41 -11.93
CA GLU A 241 30.82 49.10 -12.32
C GLU A 241 30.96 48.07 -11.18
N LYS A 242 32.13 47.99 -10.55
CA LYS A 242 32.35 47.09 -9.40
C LYS A 242 31.46 47.41 -8.21
N LEU A 243 31.25 48.71 -7.92
CA LEU A 243 30.32 49.15 -6.88
C LEU A 243 28.86 48.79 -7.21
N ASN A 244 28.46 48.91 -8.48
CA ASN A 244 27.12 48.50 -8.92
C ASN A 244 26.93 46.98 -8.83
N GLN A 245 27.93 46.18 -9.20
CA GLN A 245 27.91 44.73 -9.04
C GLN A 245 27.78 44.33 -7.56
N GLU A 246 28.54 44.97 -6.68
CA GLU A 246 28.42 44.74 -5.23
C GLU A 246 27.03 45.15 -4.72
N LEU A 247 26.50 46.29 -5.16
CA LEU A 247 25.17 46.75 -4.78
C LEU A 247 24.10 45.73 -5.20
N GLN A 248 24.15 45.21 -6.43
CA GLN A 248 23.24 44.17 -6.90
C GLN A 248 23.39 42.86 -6.10
N LYS A 249 24.62 42.47 -5.76
CA LYS A 249 24.88 41.31 -4.91
C LYS A 249 24.28 41.49 -3.52
N ARG A 250 24.45 42.66 -2.89
CA ARG A 250 23.85 42.97 -1.60
C ARG A 250 22.33 42.98 -1.66
N GLN A 251 21.73 43.56 -2.71
CA GLN A 251 20.28 43.52 -2.92
C GLN A 251 19.77 42.07 -3.08
N THR A 252 20.52 41.21 -3.77
CA THR A 252 20.15 39.79 -3.92
C THR A 252 20.24 39.04 -2.60
N LEU A 253 21.31 39.27 -1.84
CA LEU A 253 21.49 38.69 -0.49
C LEU A 253 20.43 39.19 0.49
N GLU A 254 20.05 40.47 0.41
CA GLU A 254 18.98 41.05 1.22
C GLU A 254 17.62 40.41 0.90
N LYS A 255 17.30 40.22 -0.39
CA LYS A 255 16.10 39.48 -0.82
C LYS A 255 16.11 38.03 -0.33
N GLN A 256 17.25 37.34 -0.40
CA GLN A 256 17.38 35.97 0.11
C GLN A 256 17.22 35.91 1.64
N LEU A 257 17.81 36.86 2.37
CA LEU A 257 17.65 36.98 3.81
C LEU A 257 16.18 37.22 4.16
N GLN A 258 15.50 38.10 3.44
CA GLN A 258 14.07 38.34 3.61
C GLN A 258 13.25 37.06 3.36
N HIS A 259 13.49 36.35 2.26
CA HIS A 259 12.85 35.06 1.96
C HIS A 259 13.06 34.03 3.07
N PHE A 260 14.30 33.88 3.58
CA PHE A 260 14.58 32.96 4.69
C PHE A 260 13.91 33.39 6.00
N ASN A 261 13.80 34.70 6.26
CA ASN A 261 13.09 35.20 7.43
C ASN A 261 11.58 34.91 7.35
N ASP A 262 10.98 35.06 6.16
CA ASP A 262 9.58 34.72 5.90
C ASP A 262 9.34 33.20 6.03
N GLU A 263 10.24 32.36 5.48
CA GLU A 263 10.20 30.90 5.64
C GLU A 263 10.38 30.47 7.11
N LEU A 264 11.25 31.15 7.86
CA LEU A 264 11.43 30.92 9.29
C LEU A 264 10.17 31.30 10.07
N GLN A 265 9.54 32.43 9.74
CA GLN A 265 8.31 32.86 10.38
C GLN A 265 7.16 31.87 10.13
N THR A 266 6.96 31.44 8.88
CA THR A 266 5.93 30.44 8.52
C THR A 266 6.16 29.10 9.24
N LYS A 267 7.43 28.64 9.34
CA LYS A 267 7.78 27.45 10.15
C LYS A 267 7.48 27.64 11.64
N HIS A 268 7.74 28.82 12.22
CA HIS A 268 7.41 29.10 13.62
C HIS A 268 5.90 29.12 13.87
N GLU A 269 5.12 29.69 12.95
CA GLU A 269 3.66 29.67 13.02
C GLU A 269 3.10 28.24 12.94
N LEU A 270 3.65 27.43 12.02
CA LEU A 270 3.31 26.00 11.93
C LEU A 270 3.67 25.23 13.21
N LEU A 271 4.84 25.47 13.80
CA LEU A 271 5.25 24.85 15.06
C LEU A 271 4.35 25.26 16.21
N ARG A 272 4.00 26.55 16.34
CA ARG A 272 3.04 27.01 17.36
C ARG A 272 1.67 26.38 17.15
N ALA A 273 1.20 26.27 15.91
CA ALA A 273 -0.08 25.61 15.61
C ALA A 273 -0.06 24.13 16.01
N LYS A 274 1.02 23.40 15.67
CA LYS A 274 1.22 22.00 16.10
C LYS A 274 1.29 21.87 17.61
N GLN A 275 2.01 22.76 18.29
CA GLN A 275 2.12 22.75 19.75
C GLN A 275 0.77 22.99 20.43
N ARG A 276 -0.03 23.95 19.95
CA ARG A 276 -1.39 24.18 20.45
C ARG A 276 -2.28 22.96 20.25
N LEU A 277 -2.18 22.30 19.09
CA LEU A 277 -2.93 21.06 18.82
C LEU A 277 -2.50 19.94 19.78
N LEU A 278 -1.20 19.74 19.98
CA LEU A 278 -0.67 18.73 20.91
C LEU A 278 -1.06 19.02 22.36
N GLN A 279 -1.09 20.28 22.78
CA GLN A 279 -1.54 20.68 24.12
C GLN A 279 -3.04 20.48 24.32
N GLY A 280 -3.85 20.64 23.27
CA GLY A 280 -5.30 20.39 23.31
C GLY A 280 -5.70 18.91 23.21
N LEU A 281 -4.80 18.05 22.70
CA LEU A 281 -5.10 16.64 22.45
C LEU A 281 -5.45 15.85 23.72
N PRO A 282 -4.74 15.97 24.86
CA PRO A 282 -5.09 15.26 26.10
C PRO A 282 -6.49 15.60 26.60
N ALA A 283 -6.89 16.88 26.54
CA ALA A 283 -8.23 17.30 26.95
C ALA A 283 -9.31 16.68 26.05
N LYS A 284 -9.09 16.68 24.73
CA LYS A 284 -10.00 16.04 23.77
C LYS A 284 -10.05 14.52 23.94
N LEU A 285 -8.93 13.87 24.22
CA LEU A 285 -8.86 12.44 24.51
C LEU A 285 -9.61 12.10 25.81
N ALA A 286 -9.45 12.90 26.86
CA ALA A 286 -10.19 12.73 28.11
C ALA A 286 -11.71 12.91 27.91
N GLU A 287 -12.12 13.86 27.06
CA GLU A 287 -13.53 14.03 26.69
C GLU A 287 -14.07 12.83 25.90
N MET A 288 -13.31 12.33 24.91
CA MET A 288 -13.66 11.12 24.15
C MET A 288 -13.70 9.87 25.05
N GLU A 289 -12.75 9.72 25.97
CA GLU A 289 -12.72 8.64 26.95
C GLU A 289 -13.99 8.70 27.80
N LYS A 290 -14.29 9.86 28.38
CA LYS A 290 -15.52 10.10 29.16
C LYS A 290 -16.78 9.80 28.37
N ALA A 291 -16.86 10.21 27.10
CA ALA A 291 -18.00 9.93 26.22
C ALA A 291 -18.10 8.44 25.86
N SER A 292 -16.98 7.71 25.80
CA SER A 292 -16.94 6.28 25.47
C SER A 292 -17.24 5.37 26.66
N LEU A 293 -17.08 5.83 27.91
CA LEU A 293 -17.28 5.03 29.12
C LEU A 293 -18.63 4.27 29.18
N PRO A 294 -19.79 4.87 28.80
CA PRO A 294 -21.06 4.12 28.79
C PRO A 294 -21.05 2.96 27.79
N LEU A 295 -20.49 3.17 26.58
CA LEU A 295 -20.35 2.10 25.58
C LEU A 295 -19.38 1.02 26.07
N GLN A 296 -18.25 1.42 26.66
CA GLN A 296 -17.31 0.46 27.23
C GLN A 296 -18.02 -0.41 28.28
N LYS A 297 -18.74 0.18 29.24
CA LYS A 297 -19.50 -0.58 30.25
C LYS A 297 -20.49 -1.57 29.62
N PHE A 298 -21.19 -1.15 28.55
CA PHE A 298 -22.10 -2.02 27.81
C PHE A 298 -21.37 -3.20 27.15
N PHE A 299 -20.29 -2.96 26.42
CA PHE A 299 -19.54 -4.02 25.73
C PHE A 299 -18.78 -4.95 26.68
N HIS A 300 -18.22 -4.43 27.78
CA HIS A 300 -17.56 -5.27 28.80
C HIS A 300 -18.53 -6.23 29.49
N SER A 301 -19.83 -5.89 29.53
CA SER A 301 -20.86 -6.75 30.12
C SER A 301 -21.38 -7.84 29.18
N THR A 302 -21.30 -7.60 27.86
CA THR A 302 -21.95 -8.44 26.83
C THR A 302 -20.97 -9.28 26.03
N LEU A 303 -19.71 -8.86 25.91
CA LEU A 303 -18.69 -9.59 25.18
C LEU A 303 -17.72 -10.24 26.16
N PRO A 304 -17.39 -11.54 26.00
CA PRO A 304 -16.28 -12.17 26.70
C PRO A 304 -15.05 -11.28 26.50
N VAL A 305 -14.35 -10.96 27.61
CA VAL A 305 -13.14 -10.14 27.61
C VAL A 305 -12.28 -10.54 26.43
N THR A 306 -12.17 -9.65 25.44
CA THR A 306 -11.34 -9.89 24.26
C THR A 306 -9.98 -10.37 24.76
N PRO A 307 -9.48 -11.53 24.29
CA PRO A 307 -8.24 -12.10 24.79
C PRO A 307 -7.18 -11.01 24.79
N LYS A 308 -6.49 -10.82 25.92
CA LYS A 308 -5.50 -9.74 26.09
C LYS A 308 -4.60 -9.71 24.86
N LEU A 309 -4.83 -8.72 24.01
CA LEU A 309 -4.26 -8.52 22.67
C LEU A 309 -2.80 -8.06 22.71
N VAL A 310 -2.05 -8.55 23.69
CA VAL A 310 -0.67 -8.17 24.01
C VAL A 310 0.24 -9.28 23.48
N GLY A 311 0.31 -9.41 22.15
CA GLY A 311 1.34 -10.18 21.48
C GLY A 311 2.32 -9.22 20.82
N SER A 312 3.63 -9.46 20.99
CA SER A 312 4.71 -8.65 20.36
C SER A 312 4.50 -8.44 18.86
N ARG A 313 3.96 -9.45 18.17
CA ARG A 313 3.66 -9.40 16.74
C ARG A 313 2.54 -8.43 16.36
N ARG A 314 1.56 -8.18 17.24
CA ARG A 314 0.51 -7.17 16.97
C ARG A 314 1.05 -5.76 17.16
N GLU A 315 1.89 -5.55 18.16
CA GLU A 315 2.53 -4.26 18.42
C GLU A 315 3.45 -3.87 17.25
N GLU A 316 4.28 -4.80 16.77
CA GLU A 316 5.13 -4.58 15.59
C GLU A 316 4.31 -4.19 14.35
N ARG A 317 3.20 -4.89 14.09
CA ARG A 317 2.31 -4.53 12.96
C ARG A 317 1.63 -3.18 13.17
N LEU A 318 1.26 -2.82 14.39
CA LEU A 318 0.69 -1.51 14.70
C LEU A 318 1.73 -0.40 14.52
N ASP A 319 2.98 -0.64 14.86
CA ASP A 319 4.09 0.29 14.64
C ASP A 319 4.35 0.52 13.15
N LEU A 320 4.28 -0.54 12.34
CA LEU A 320 4.30 -0.42 10.87
C LEU A 320 3.06 0.33 10.36
N ALA A 321 1.88 0.05 10.91
CA ALA A 321 0.63 0.69 10.51
C ALA A 321 0.60 2.20 10.81
N LYS A 322 1.35 2.69 11.81
CA LYS A 322 1.46 4.13 12.12
C LYS A 322 2.04 4.95 10.96
N GLN A 323 2.78 4.32 10.05
CA GLN A 323 3.38 4.97 8.89
C GLN A 323 2.42 5.00 7.67
N LEU A 324 1.29 4.29 7.74
CA LEU A 324 0.33 4.23 6.65
C LEU A 324 -0.46 5.54 6.50
N PRO A 325 -0.80 5.93 5.26
CA PRO A 325 -1.83 6.95 5.01
C PRO A 325 -3.13 6.62 5.75
N LYS A 326 -3.86 7.65 6.20
CA LYS A 326 -5.07 7.49 7.02
C LYS A 326 -6.09 6.50 6.44
N ALA A 327 -6.29 6.53 5.12
CA ALA A 327 -7.19 5.63 4.40
C ALA A 327 -6.73 4.17 4.49
N LEU A 328 -5.43 3.91 4.23
CA LEU A 328 -4.84 2.56 4.35
C LEU A 328 -4.78 2.08 5.81
N TYR A 329 -4.53 2.97 6.76
CA TYR A 329 -4.58 2.65 8.19
C TYR A 329 -5.99 2.17 8.59
N THR A 330 -7.02 2.89 8.12
CA THR A 330 -8.43 2.53 8.38
C THR A 330 -8.75 1.17 7.79
N LEU A 331 -8.37 0.94 6.53
CA LEU A 331 -8.53 -0.33 5.84
C LEU A 331 -7.81 -1.47 6.58
N TYR A 332 -6.54 -1.26 6.94
CA TYR A 332 -5.72 -2.22 7.69
C TYR A 332 -6.40 -2.60 9.01
N HIS A 333 -6.84 -1.60 9.78
CA HIS A 333 -7.48 -1.81 11.08
C HIS A 333 -8.81 -2.57 10.93
N GLN A 334 -9.64 -2.22 9.94
CA GLN A 334 -10.89 -2.93 9.69
C GLN A 334 -10.66 -4.39 9.30
N LEU A 335 -9.72 -4.66 8.37
CA LEU A 335 -9.38 -6.02 7.97
C LEU A 335 -8.82 -6.82 9.13
N GLN A 336 -7.86 -6.27 9.88
CA GLN A 336 -7.28 -6.96 11.04
C GLN A 336 -8.35 -7.27 12.09
N SER A 337 -9.21 -6.31 12.43
CA SER A 337 -10.31 -6.55 13.38
C SER A 337 -11.28 -7.62 12.90
N CYS A 338 -11.58 -7.67 11.59
CA CYS A 338 -12.43 -8.71 11.03
C CYS A 338 -11.77 -10.08 11.11
N LEU A 339 -10.48 -10.19 10.79
CA LEU A 339 -9.72 -11.43 10.86
C LEU A 339 -9.60 -11.93 12.30
N ASP A 340 -9.40 -11.03 13.27
CA ASP A 340 -9.38 -11.38 14.70
C ASP A 340 -10.72 -12.00 15.12
N VAL A 341 -11.85 -11.40 14.72
CA VAL A 341 -13.20 -11.94 15.03
C VAL A 341 -13.44 -13.28 14.36
N LEU A 342 -13.03 -13.45 13.10
CA LEU A 342 -13.14 -14.73 12.39
C LEU A 342 -12.29 -15.82 13.07
N GLY A 343 -11.08 -15.46 13.54
CA GLY A 343 -10.20 -16.36 14.29
C GLY A 343 -10.78 -16.79 15.64
N LEU A 344 -11.51 -15.92 16.34
CA LEU A 344 -12.19 -16.30 17.59
C LEU A 344 -13.38 -17.21 17.35
N GLN A 345 -14.21 -16.91 16.34
CA GLN A 345 -15.36 -17.76 15.96
C GLN A 345 -14.92 -19.18 15.57
N GLN A 346 -13.71 -19.31 15.05
CA GLN A 346 -13.08 -20.58 14.75
C GLN A 346 -12.69 -21.36 16.01
N GLN A 347 -12.02 -20.72 16.96
CA GLN A 347 -11.59 -21.37 18.20
C GLN A 347 -12.78 -21.86 19.06
N GLU A 348 -13.88 -21.12 19.07
CA GLU A 348 -15.11 -21.55 19.76
C GLU A 348 -15.70 -22.83 19.16
N LYS A 349 -15.57 -23.03 17.84
CA LYS A 349 -16.05 -24.24 17.17
C LYS A 349 -15.19 -25.46 17.44
N ASP A 350 -13.88 -25.28 17.52
CA ASP A 350 -12.95 -26.40 17.79
C ASP A 350 -13.12 -26.96 19.21
N THR A 351 -13.64 -26.15 20.14
CA THR A 351 -13.89 -26.57 21.54
C THR A 351 -15.29 -27.13 21.78
N GLY A 352 -16.26 -26.82 20.90
CA GLY A 352 -17.63 -27.33 21.00
C GLY A 352 -17.85 -28.61 20.21
N THR A 353 -18.39 -29.66 20.84
CA THR A 353 -18.72 -30.97 20.21
C THR A 353 -19.81 -30.90 19.11
N VAL A 354 -20.21 -29.71 18.68
CA VAL A 354 -21.26 -29.52 17.68
C VAL A 354 -20.64 -29.63 16.28
N LYS A 355 -20.77 -30.82 15.69
CA LYS A 355 -20.39 -31.13 14.30
C LYS A 355 -21.31 -30.46 13.26
N ASN A 356 -21.67 -29.19 13.43
CA ASN A 356 -22.39 -28.47 12.39
C ASN A 356 -21.40 -27.96 11.35
N ASN A 357 -21.54 -28.52 10.16
CA ASN A 357 -20.70 -28.33 8.99
C ASN A 357 -20.55 -26.85 8.59
N GLN A 358 -19.37 -26.56 8.03
CA GLN A 358 -19.05 -25.37 7.24
C GLN A 358 -18.89 -24.04 7.94
N LEU A 359 -17.76 -23.88 8.63
CA LEU A 359 -17.12 -22.59 8.64
C LEU A 359 -15.62 -22.81 8.45
N VAL A 360 -15.08 -22.10 7.45
CA VAL A 360 -13.66 -21.81 7.13
C VAL A 360 -12.69 -22.44 8.14
N SER A 361 -11.86 -23.40 7.72
CA SER A 361 -10.78 -23.99 8.55
C SER A 361 -9.74 -22.93 8.96
N ALA A 362 -8.99 -23.13 10.05
CA ALA A 362 -8.05 -22.12 10.59
C ALA A 362 -6.95 -21.80 9.60
N GLU A 363 -6.57 -22.81 8.83
CA GLU A 363 -5.60 -22.73 7.73
C GLU A 363 -6.13 -21.93 6.52
N SER A 364 -7.43 -21.65 6.47
CA SER A 364 -8.07 -20.90 5.40
C SER A 364 -8.32 -19.43 5.74
N LEU A 365 -7.91 -18.97 6.93
CA LEU A 365 -8.00 -17.56 7.29
C LEU A 365 -6.95 -16.73 6.54
N PRO A 366 -7.33 -15.58 5.96
CA PRO A 366 -6.38 -14.68 5.33
C PRO A 366 -5.34 -14.12 6.31
N ALA A 367 -4.15 -13.82 5.80
CA ALA A 367 -3.10 -13.10 6.52
C ALA A 367 -2.97 -11.67 5.98
N LEU A 368 -2.65 -10.72 6.86
CA LEU A 368 -2.49 -9.31 6.51
C LEU A 368 -1.03 -8.88 6.71
N GLU A 369 -0.46 -8.26 5.68
CA GLU A 369 0.93 -7.79 5.66
C GLU A 369 0.99 -6.33 5.20
N ILE A 370 1.98 -5.59 5.70
CA ILE A 370 2.24 -4.20 5.31
C ILE A 370 3.55 -4.18 4.54
N PHE A 371 3.53 -3.59 3.34
CA PHE A 371 4.69 -3.45 2.48
C PHE A 371 5.08 -1.97 2.38
N SER A 372 6.33 -1.69 2.74
CA SER A 372 7.01 -0.43 2.44
C SER A 372 8.05 -0.72 1.37
N ASP A 373 7.79 -0.39 0.11
CA ASP A 373 8.81 -0.54 -0.92
C ASP A 373 9.86 0.56 -0.74
N THR A 374 10.94 0.24 -0.03
CA THR A 374 12.05 1.17 0.18
C THR A 374 13.00 1.22 -1.02
N THR A 375 12.81 0.38 -2.04
CA THR A 375 13.85 0.10 -3.03
C THR A 375 13.79 0.98 -4.27
N ASN A 376 12.66 1.60 -4.60
CA ASN A 376 12.55 2.42 -5.81
C ASN A 376 11.74 3.72 -5.62
N THR A 377 12.46 4.85 -5.73
CA THR A 377 12.01 6.19 -6.14
C THR A 377 10.97 6.94 -5.29
N ASN A 378 11.48 7.95 -4.56
CA ASN A 378 10.94 9.28 -4.22
C ASN A 378 9.52 9.48 -3.61
N ASN A 379 8.59 8.55 -3.74
CA ASN A 379 7.29 8.61 -3.09
C ASN A 379 7.07 7.26 -2.42
N GLY A 380 7.17 7.21 -1.09
CA GLY A 380 6.99 5.98 -0.32
C GLY A 380 5.62 5.34 -0.59
N ASP A 381 5.57 4.45 -1.58
CA ASP A 381 4.39 3.70 -1.98
C ASP A 381 4.14 2.64 -0.91
N MET A 382 3.39 3.05 0.09
CA MET A 382 2.95 2.17 1.17
C MET A 382 1.77 1.34 0.66
N ALA A 383 1.87 0.03 0.82
CA ALA A 383 0.83 -0.90 0.42
C ALA A 383 0.41 -1.80 1.58
N VAL A 384 -0.85 -2.17 1.62
CA VAL A 384 -1.39 -3.19 2.53
C VAL A 384 -1.78 -4.39 1.69
N SER A 385 -1.34 -5.59 2.07
CA SER A 385 -1.59 -6.80 1.30
C SER A 385 -2.35 -7.83 2.11
N LEU A 386 -3.47 -8.28 1.57
CA LEU A 386 -4.28 -9.36 2.12
C LEU A 386 -3.98 -10.66 1.37
N LYS A 387 -3.31 -11.59 2.04
CA LYS A 387 -2.98 -12.93 1.53
C LYS A 387 -4.11 -13.90 1.84
N VAL A 388 -4.89 -14.26 0.83
CA VAL A 388 -5.99 -15.22 0.94
C VAL A 388 -5.46 -16.61 0.53
N PRO A 389 -5.53 -17.62 1.40
CA PRO A 389 -5.02 -18.96 1.07
C PRO A 389 -5.83 -19.60 -0.05
N VAL A 390 -5.12 -20.19 -1.02
CA VAL A 390 -5.73 -20.88 -2.17
C VAL A 390 -5.84 -22.37 -1.83
N PRO A 391 -7.06 -22.94 -1.85
CA PRO A 391 -7.23 -24.35 -1.56
C PRO A 391 -6.67 -25.24 -2.68
N THR A 392 -6.24 -26.43 -2.28
CA THR A 392 -5.98 -27.56 -3.17
C THR A 392 -7.20 -28.47 -3.15
N ILE A 393 -7.59 -28.97 -4.32
CA ILE A 393 -8.83 -29.72 -4.50
C ILE A 393 -8.47 -31.09 -5.03
N SER A 394 -9.00 -32.12 -4.38
CA SER A 394 -8.82 -33.51 -4.79
C SER A 394 -9.95 -33.98 -5.72
N ASP A 395 -9.75 -35.13 -6.36
CA ASP A 395 -10.73 -35.76 -7.27
C ASP A 395 -12.09 -36.06 -6.61
N GLY A 396 -12.16 -36.15 -5.28
CA GLY A 396 -13.40 -36.34 -4.51
C GLY A 396 -14.06 -35.04 -4.02
N GLY A 397 -13.55 -33.90 -4.46
CA GLY A 397 -13.98 -32.58 -4.00
C GLY A 397 -13.63 -32.25 -2.55
N THR A 398 -12.68 -32.98 -1.96
CA THR A 398 -12.15 -32.59 -0.65
C THR A 398 -11.22 -31.39 -0.83
N VAL A 399 -11.47 -30.36 -0.04
CA VAL A 399 -10.72 -29.11 -0.04
C VAL A 399 -9.65 -29.20 1.05
N SER A 400 -8.37 -29.15 0.66
CA SER A 400 -7.25 -29.06 1.60
C SER A 400 -6.54 -27.72 1.46
N TYR A 401 -6.15 -27.11 2.57
CA TYR A 401 -5.37 -25.89 2.57
C TYR A 401 -3.92 -26.25 2.82
N HIS A 402 -3.07 -26.08 1.82
CA HIS A 402 -1.63 -26.22 1.99
C HIS A 402 -1.02 -24.81 2.06
N PRO A 403 -0.19 -24.51 3.08
CA PRO A 403 0.24 -23.15 3.42
C PRO A 403 1.19 -22.51 2.40
N LYS A 404 1.33 -23.08 1.21
CA LYS A 404 2.27 -22.66 0.17
C LYS A 404 1.66 -21.73 -0.87
N LYS A 405 0.33 -21.64 -0.96
CA LYS A 405 -0.35 -20.93 -2.06
C LYS A 405 -1.29 -19.85 -1.52
N TYR A 406 -1.05 -18.60 -1.93
CA TYR A 406 -1.89 -17.47 -1.57
C TYR A 406 -2.24 -16.66 -2.82
N MET A 407 -3.44 -16.11 -2.84
CA MET A 407 -3.78 -14.96 -3.65
C MET A 407 -3.47 -13.72 -2.83
N THR A 408 -2.74 -12.75 -3.39
CA THR A 408 -2.44 -11.50 -2.68
C THR A 408 -3.28 -10.37 -3.27
N VAL A 409 -4.12 -9.76 -2.44
CA VAL A 409 -4.81 -8.51 -2.80
C VAL A 409 -4.03 -7.35 -2.21
N THR A 410 -3.40 -6.56 -3.07
CA THR A 410 -2.58 -5.42 -2.67
C THR A 410 -3.37 -4.13 -2.79
N PHE A 411 -3.48 -3.41 -1.68
CA PHE A 411 -4.14 -2.12 -1.55
C PHE A 411 -3.10 -1.01 -1.58
N ARG A 412 -3.28 -0.01 -2.46
CA ARG A 412 -2.40 1.16 -2.56
C ARG A 412 -3.20 2.45 -2.45
N TYR A 413 -2.58 3.47 -1.90
CA TYR A 413 -3.18 4.79 -1.79
C TYR A 413 -2.73 5.68 -2.94
N SER A 414 -3.68 6.05 -3.80
CA SER A 414 -3.55 7.13 -4.76
C SER A 414 -4.18 8.39 -4.13
N PRO A 415 -3.80 9.63 -4.49
CA PRO A 415 -4.00 10.84 -3.67
C PRO A 415 -5.39 11.03 -3.04
N ASP A 416 -6.46 10.51 -3.65
CA ASP A 416 -7.83 10.57 -3.12
C ASP A 416 -8.59 9.24 -3.11
N MET A 417 -7.94 8.10 -3.40
CA MET A 417 -8.61 6.80 -3.49
C MET A 417 -7.69 5.63 -3.15
N VAL A 418 -8.28 4.54 -2.67
CA VAL A 418 -7.57 3.27 -2.53
C VAL A 418 -7.84 2.39 -3.75
N THR A 419 -6.77 1.95 -4.40
CA THR A 419 -6.81 0.97 -5.48
C THR A 419 -6.51 -0.42 -4.93
N ALA A 420 -7.08 -1.45 -5.54
CA ALA A 420 -6.74 -2.83 -5.25
C ALA A 420 -6.25 -3.54 -6.51
N SER A 421 -5.18 -4.31 -6.39
CA SER A 421 -4.70 -5.23 -7.43
C SER A 421 -4.67 -6.65 -6.88
N GLY A 422 -5.08 -7.61 -7.71
CA GLY A 422 -4.98 -9.03 -7.40
C GLY A 422 -3.71 -9.55 -8.06
N SER A 423 -2.74 -9.94 -7.25
CA SER A 423 -1.62 -10.75 -7.72
C SER A 423 -1.99 -12.20 -7.53
N ASN A 424 -2.05 -12.91 -8.65
CA ASN A 424 -2.25 -14.34 -8.65
C ASN A 424 -0.97 -14.98 -9.18
N ASP A 425 -0.29 -15.72 -8.31
CA ASP A 425 0.77 -16.65 -8.74
C ASP A 425 0.21 -17.81 -9.58
N PHE A 426 -1.12 -17.86 -9.71
CA PHE A 426 -1.88 -18.88 -10.42
C PHE A 426 -2.71 -18.22 -11.52
N ASP A 427 -2.88 -18.89 -12.66
CA ASP A 427 -3.73 -18.45 -13.77
C ASP A 427 -5.24 -18.56 -13.41
N MET A 428 -5.64 -17.94 -12.30
CA MET A 428 -7.01 -17.89 -11.80
C MET A 428 -7.82 -16.75 -12.47
N GLY A 429 -7.25 -16.06 -13.46
CA GLY A 429 -7.87 -14.89 -14.06
C GLY A 429 -8.07 -13.75 -13.06
N SER A 430 -9.06 -12.88 -13.29
CA SER A 430 -9.34 -11.75 -12.41
C SER A 430 -10.32 -12.14 -11.31
N VAL A 431 -9.78 -12.44 -10.12
CA VAL A 431 -10.56 -12.91 -8.95
C VAL A 431 -11.27 -11.76 -8.24
N ILE A 432 -10.70 -10.56 -8.28
CA ILE A 432 -11.23 -9.39 -7.55
C ILE A 432 -12.17 -8.52 -8.39
N GLU A 433 -12.25 -8.76 -9.71
CA GLU A 433 -13.20 -8.08 -10.60
C GLU A 433 -14.62 -8.55 -10.31
N GLU A 434 -15.56 -7.59 -10.28
CA GLU A 434 -16.98 -7.84 -10.02
C GLU A 434 -17.21 -8.72 -8.78
N LEU A 435 -16.39 -8.52 -7.75
CA LEU A 435 -16.61 -9.12 -6.44
C LEU A 435 -18.04 -8.85 -5.98
N PHE A 436 -18.53 -7.64 -6.28
CA PHE A 436 -19.93 -7.26 -6.23
C PHE A 436 -20.44 -6.90 -7.64
N PRO A 437 -21.70 -7.24 -7.98
CA PRO A 437 -22.33 -6.87 -9.25
C PRO A 437 -22.13 -5.40 -9.61
N GLY A 438 -21.55 -5.14 -10.79
CA GLY A 438 -21.33 -3.79 -11.33
C GLY A 438 -20.09 -3.06 -10.81
N ASP A 439 -19.37 -3.61 -9.83
CA ASP A 439 -18.11 -3.02 -9.35
C ASP A 439 -16.92 -3.53 -10.17
N VAL A 440 -16.74 -2.96 -11.36
CA VAL A 440 -15.67 -3.29 -12.30
C VAL A 440 -14.34 -2.56 -11.98
N GLY A 441 -14.34 -1.66 -11.00
CA GLY A 441 -13.19 -0.84 -10.64
C GLY A 441 -12.84 0.21 -11.70
N GLU A 442 -13.81 0.61 -12.52
CA GLU A 442 -13.67 1.68 -13.53
C GLU A 442 -14.16 3.03 -13.02
N TRP A 443 -14.48 3.10 -11.73
CA TRP A 443 -14.92 4.35 -11.14
C TRP A 443 -13.82 5.40 -11.28
N SER A 444 -14.15 6.50 -11.94
CA SER A 444 -13.30 7.69 -12.00
C SER A 444 -13.94 8.78 -11.13
N PRO A 445 -13.16 9.45 -10.27
CA PRO A 445 -13.67 10.61 -9.53
C PRO A 445 -14.21 11.64 -10.52
N PRO A 446 -15.35 12.30 -10.22
CA PRO A 446 -15.86 13.38 -11.06
C PRO A 446 -14.79 14.45 -11.17
N ILE A 447 -14.21 14.55 -12.36
CA ILE A 447 -13.04 15.39 -12.58
C ILE A 447 -13.51 16.82 -12.82
N ASN A 448 -13.32 17.69 -11.86
CA ASN A 448 -13.59 19.11 -12.05
C ASN A 448 -12.52 19.74 -12.97
N GLY A 449 -12.88 19.93 -14.24
CA GLY A 449 -12.39 20.96 -15.18
C GLY A 449 -10.96 20.91 -15.72
N ALA A 450 -9.95 20.48 -14.94
CA ALA A 450 -8.54 20.54 -15.37
C ALA A 450 -7.79 19.20 -15.23
N ALA A 451 -8.26 18.28 -14.39
CA ALA A 451 -7.59 17.00 -14.17
C ALA A 451 -8.03 15.88 -15.16
N ALA A 452 -8.85 16.20 -16.17
CA ALA A 452 -9.38 15.21 -17.11
C ALA A 452 -8.27 14.57 -17.96
N ALA A 453 -7.24 15.35 -18.31
CA ALA A 453 -6.04 14.85 -18.98
C ALA A 453 -5.23 13.89 -18.07
N SER A 454 -5.30 14.05 -16.75
CA SER A 454 -4.65 13.13 -15.80
C SER A 454 -5.39 11.80 -15.65
N ALA A 455 -6.71 11.74 -15.89
CA ALA A 455 -7.44 10.48 -15.83
C ALA A 455 -7.12 9.53 -16.99
N ALA A 456 -6.88 10.07 -18.20
CA ALA A 456 -6.33 9.27 -19.29
C ALA A 456 -4.93 8.71 -18.94
N ALA A 457 -4.11 9.49 -18.22
CA ALA A 457 -2.84 8.99 -17.69
C ALA A 457 -3.05 7.91 -16.61
N ILE A 458 -4.00 8.09 -15.69
CA ILE A 458 -4.34 7.10 -14.64
C ILE A 458 -4.80 5.77 -15.25
N LEU A 459 -5.56 5.79 -16.35
CA LEU A 459 -5.95 4.57 -17.08
C LEU A 459 -4.74 3.82 -17.68
N ASN A 460 -3.68 4.52 -18.09
CA ASN A 460 -2.44 3.85 -18.51
C ASN A 460 -1.62 3.33 -17.32
N TYR A 461 -1.75 3.94 -16.14
CA TYR A 461 -1.11 3.48 -14.90
C TYR A 461 -1.86 2.34 -14.18
N SER A 462 -3.09 2.00 -14.60
CA SER A 462 -3.92 1.00 -13.92
C SER A 462 -3.30 -0.39 -13.88
N ASN A 463 -2.44 -0.73 -14.85
CA ASN A 463 -1.75 -2.02 -14.89
C ASN A 463 -0.79 -2.23 -13.71
N HIS A 464 -0.28 -1.15 -13.10
CA HIS A 464 0.69 -1.24 -12.00
C HIS A 464 0.09 -0.89 -10.64
N ILE A 465 -0.89 0.02 -10.60
CA ILE A 465 -1.40 0.60 -9.34
C ILE A 465 -2.68 -0.13 -8.87
N GLY A 466 -3.33 -0.92 -9.74
CA GLY A 466 -4.58 -1.59 -9.46
C GLY A 466 -5.81 -0.75 -9.81
N LYS A 467 -7.00 -1.29 -9.54
CA LYS A 467 -8.28 -0.66 -9.88
C LYS A 467 -8.97 -0.08 -8.64
N PRO A 468 -9.59 1.11 -8.72
CA PRO A 468 -10.33 1.73 -7.62
C PRO A 468 -11.73 1.12 -7.45
N TYR A 469 -11.81 -0.07 -6.86
CA TYR A 469 -13.11 -0.69 -6.56
C TYR A 469 -13.87 0.09 -5.47
N GLN A 470 -15.19 0.12 -5.58
CA GLN A 470 -16.04 0.78 -4.58
C GLN A 470 -15.91 0.09 -3.22
N TRP A 471 -15.87 -1.25 -3.20
CA TRP A 471 -15.76 -2.01 -1.95
C TRP A 471 -14.44 -1.75 -1.23
N CYS A 472 -13.37 -1.48 -1.98
CA CYS A 472 -12.05 -1.15 -1.46
C CYS A 472 -12.04 0.24 -0.79
N ASN A 473 -12.60 1.24 -1.48
CA ASN A 473 -12.71 2.60 -0.93
C ASN A 473 -13.62 2.65 0.31
N TYR A 474 -14.69 1.85 0.31
CA TYR A 474 -15.53 1.65 1.48
C TYR A 474 -14.74 1.13 2.69
N LEU A 475 -13.90 0.10 2.51
CA LEU A 475 -13.02 -0.41 3.58
C LEU A 475 -12.05 0.65 4.10
N ALA A 476 -11.61 1.55 3.22
CA ALA A 476 -10.73 2.64 3.58
C ALA A 476 -11.43 3.81 4.30
N GLY A 477 -12.76 3.74 4.49
CA GLY A 477 -13.56 4.83 5.05
C GLY A 477 -13.72 6.01 4.08
N LEU A 478 -13.43 5.80 2.79
CA LEU A 478 -13.63 6.78 1.74
C LEU A 478 -15.03 6.57 1.18
N HIS A 479 -16.00 7.31 1.69
CA HIS A 479 -17.37 7.32 1.18
C HIS A 479 -17.46 8.17 -0.08
N ILE A 480 -16.82 7.70 -1.15
CA ILE A 480 -16.94 8.37 -2.43
C ILE A 480 -18.24 7.90 -3.07
N ALA A 481 -19.28 8.72 -2.93
CA ALA A 481 -20.59 8.41 -3.50
C ALA A 481 -20.49 8.38 -5.04
N PRO A 482 -20.89 7.29 -5.71
CA PRO A 482 -21.10 7.33 -7.15
C PRO A 482 -22.14 8.42 -7.45
N SER A 483 -21.85 9.33 -8.39
CA SER A 483 -22.72 10.46 -8.69
C SER A 483 -24.07 10.02 -9.29
N GLU A 484 -24.12 8.86 -9.94
CA GLU A 484 -25.32 8.27 -10.53
C GLU A 484 -25.20 6.73 -10.46
N GLN A 485 -26.16 6.05 -9.81
CA GLN A 485 -26.39 4.58 -9.86
C GLN A 485 -25.33 3.68 -9.16
N MET A 486 -25.66 2.66 -8.34
CA MET A 486 -26.84 1.80 -8.26
C MET A 486 -27.47 1.72 -6.85
N PRO A 487 -28.76 1.38 -6.74
CA PRO A 487 -29.49 1.16 -5.48
C PRO A 487 -29.08 -0.09 -4.69
N ALA A 488 -27.99 -0.77 -5.07
CA ALA A 488 -27.36 -1.76 -4.20
C ALA A 488 -26.75 -1.00 -3.03
N LYS A 489 -27.59 -0.68 -2.03
CA LYS A 489 -27.20 -0.06 -0.77
C LYS A 489 -25.98 -0.81 -0.29
N MET A 490 -24.81 -0.18 -0.39
CA MET A 490 -23.53 -0.75 -0.02
C MET A 490 -23.48 -0.83 1.52
N HIS A 491 -24.28 -1.73 2.08
CA HIS A 491 -24.26 -2.14 3.48
C HIS A 491 -23.25 -3.27 3.66
N THR A 492 -22.17 -3.22 2.90
CA THR A 492 -21.22 -4.33 2.87
C THR A 492 -20.33 -4.19 4.09
N SER A 493 -20.59 -4.97 5.14
CA SER A 493 -19.66 -5.02 6.26
C SER A 493 -18.30 -5.55 5.79
N THR A 494 -17.21 -5.16 6.47
CA THR A 494 -15.86 -5.71 6.22
C THR A 494 -15.87 -7.24 6.19
N LYS A 495 -16.67 -7.86 7.08
CA LYS A 495 -16.87 -9.31 7.12
C LYS A 495 -17.43 -9.87 5.82
N VAL A 496 -18.44 -9.24 5.24
CA VAL A 496 -19.04 -9.68 3.97
C VAL A 496 -18.01 -9.60 2.84
N ILE A 497 -17.20 -8.55 2.79
CA ILE A 497 -16.15 -8.39 1.76
C ILE A 497 -15.09 -9.48 1.90
N VAL A 498 -14.59 -9.70 3.12
CA VAL A 498 -13.57 -10.74 3.38
C VAL A 498 -14.12 -12.14 3.06
N LEU A 499 -15.36 -12.45 3.47
CA LEU A 499 -15.99 -13.73 3.15
C LEU A 499 -16.25 -13.89 1.65
N ALA A 500 -16.65 -12.82 0.95
CA ALA A 500 -16.83 -12.84 -0.49
C ALA A 500 -15.51 -13.12 -1.20
N LEU A 501 -14.40 -12.51 -0.77
CA LEU A 501 -13.06 -12.79 -1.30
C LEU A 501 -12.63 -14.23 -1.05
N ILE A 502 -12.81 -14.76 0.17
CA ILE A 502 -12.48 -16.16 0.50
C ILE A 502 -13.30 -17.12 -0.38
N LYS A 503 -14.62 -16.90 -0.46
CA LYS A 503 -15.53 -17.71 -1.28
C LYS A 503 -15.13 -17.64 -2.76
N ARG A 504 -14.75 -16.45 -3.24
CA ARG A 504 -14.35 -16.24 -4.62
C ARG A 504 -13.04 -16.97 -4.96
N VAL A 505 -12.01 -16.83 -4.13
CA VAL A 505 -10.74 -17.54 -4.30
C VAL A 505 -10.97 -19.05 -4.34
N ARG A 506 -11.77 -19.57 -3.40
CA ARG A 506 -12.10 -20.99 -3.34
C ARG A 506 -12.85 -21.42 -4.61
N ALA A 507 -13.91 -20.72 -5.00
CA ALA A 507 -14.69 -21.04 -6.20
C ALA A 507 -13.86 -20.98 -7.49
N THR A 508 -12.96 -20.00 -7.64
CA THR A 508 -12.08 -19.91 -8.80
C THR A 508 -11.04 -21.02 -8.83
N ALA A 509 -10.48 -21.40 -7.68
CA ALA A 509 -9.60 -22.57 -7.58
C ALA A 509 -10.34 -23.86 -7.96
N THR A 510 -11.58 -24.04 -7.48
CA THR A 510 -12.47 -25.16 -7.83
C THR A 510 -12.77 -25.19 -9.31
N LEU A 511 -13.16 -24.07 -9.89
CA LEU A 511 -13.41 -23.97 -11.32
C LEU A 511 -12.17 -24.28 -12.15
N SER A 512 -11.01 -23.72 -11.77
CA SER A 512 -9.74 -24.00 -12.45
C SER A 512 -9.39 -25.49 -12.40
N TRP A 513 -9.63 -26.15 -11.27
CA TRP A 513 -9.42 -27.58 -11.12
C TRP A 513 -10.40 -28.39 -11.97
N ILE A 514 -11.70 -28.06 -11.94
CA ILE A 514 -12.74 -28.72 -12.77
C ILE A 514 -12.37 -28.60 -14.25
N LEU A 515 -12.05 -27.40 -14.72
CA LEU A 515 -11.68 -27.17 -16.12
C LEU A 515 -10.43 -27.96 -16.53
N ALA A 516 -9.44 -28.08 -15.64
CA ALA A 516 -8.26 -28.90 -15.87
C ALA A 516 -8.58 -30.40 -15.91
N ALA A 517 -9.47 -30.89 -15.04
CA ALA A 517 -9.93 -32.28 -15.02
C ALA A 517 -10.72 -32.63 -16.30
N LEU A 518 -11.66 -31.77 -16.70
CA LEU A 518 -12.47 -31.93 -17.91
C LEU A 518 -11.61 -31.93 -19.18
N SER A 519 -10.57 -31.10 -19.22
CA SER A 519 -9.61 -31.08 -20.34
C SER A 519 -8.79 -32.37 -20.45
N ARG A 520 -8.59 -33.10 -19.35
CA ARG A 520 -7.92 -34.41 -19.32
C ARG A 520 -8.85 -35.57 -19.67
N ARG A 521 -10.15 -35.32 -19.90
CA ARG A 521 -11.17 -36.32 -20.19
C ARG A 521 -11.28 -37.39 -19.09
N THR A 522 -11.26 -36.95 -17.84
CA THR A 522 -11.40 -37.86 -16.69
C THR A 522 -12.76 -38.56 -16.73
N HIS A 523 -12.71 -39.89 -16.61
CA HIS A 523 -13.88 -40.74 -16.37
C HIS A 523 -13.64 -41.46 -15.03
N PRO A 524 -14.51 -41.31 -14.02
CA PRO A 524 -15.79 -40.60 -14.03
C PRO A 524 -15.68 -39.07 -14.09
N LEU A 525 -16.80 -38.40 -14.38
CA LEU A 525 -16.89 -36.95 -14.30
C LEU A 525 -16.69 -36.49 -12.84
N PRO A 526 -16.01 -35.36 -12.61
CA PRO A 526 -15.81 -34.83 -11.27
C PRO A 526 -17.16 -34.51 -10.62
N GLN A 527 -17.37 -34.95 -9.38
CA GLN A 527 -18.61 -34.72 -8.63
C GLN A 527 -18.29 -34.39 -7.17
N HIS A 528 -19.11 -33.54 -6.57
CA HIS A 528 -19.00 -33.22 -5.16
C HIS A 528 -19.65 -34.32 -4.31
N HIS A 529 -18.96 -34.81 -3.27
CA HIS A 529 -19.45 -35.86 -2.39
C HIS A 529 -20.86 -35.62 -1.82
N ALA A 530 -21.19 -34.39 -1.42
CA ALA A 530 -22.53 -34.05 -0.91
C ALA A 530 -23.62 -34.12 -2.00
N MET A 531 -23.27 -33.82 -3.26
CA MET A 531 -24.21 -33.95 -4.39
C MET A 531 -24.43 -35.42 -4.73
N ILE A 532 -23.38 -36.24 -4.70
CA ILE A 532 -23.49 -37.71 -4.87
C ILE A 532 -24.44 -38.29 -3.83
N ALA A 533 -24.32 -37.87 -2.57
CA ALA A 533 -25.20 -38.33 -1.49
C ALA A 533 -26.67 -37.98 -1.77
N LYS A 534 -26.96 -36.73 -2.18
CA LYS A 534 -28.31 -36.29 -2.57
C LYS A 534 -28.84 -37.08 -3.78
N GLN A 535 -28.00 -37.35 -4.77
CA GLN A 535 -28.37 -38.17 -5.93
C GLN A 535 -28.68 -39.61 -5.52
N HIS A 536 -27.89 -40.21 -4.62
CA HIS A 536 -28.12 -41.56 -4.14
C HIS A 536 -29.46 -41.71 -3.39
N GLU A 537 -29.93 -40.67 -2.68
CA GLU A 537 -31.27 -40.69 -2.07
C GLU A 537 -32.38 -40.77 -3.12
N HIS A 538 -32.21 -40.12 -4.27
CA HIS A 538 -33.13 -40.21 -5.41
C HIS A 538 -32.97 -41.53 -6.20
N ILE A 539 -31.74 -41.97 -6.44
CA ILE A 539 -31.41 -43.16 -7.25
C ILE A 539 -31.70 -44.46 -6.50
N ALA A 540 -31.64 -44.50 -5.17
CA ALA A 540 -32.09 -45.68 -4.41
C ALA A 540 -33.55 -46.06 -4.70
N ALA A 541 -34.36 -45.13 -5.23
CA ALA A 541 -35.71 -45.39 -5.70
C ALA A 541 -35.81 -45.85 -7.18
N LEU A 542 -34.76 -45.66 -8.00
CA LEU A 542 -34.76 -45.88 -9.45
C LEU A 542 -33.46 -46.63 -9.84
N SER A 543 -33.58 -47.92 -10.16
CA SER A 543 -32.50 -48.89 -10.46
C SER A 543 -31.23 -48.28 -11.09
N SER A 544 -30.09 -48.50 -10.42
CA SER A 544 -28.77 -47.91 -10.66
C SER A 544 -28.08 -48.32 -11.97
N SER A 545 -28.34 -47.64 -13.08
CA SER A 545 -27.45 -47.67 -14.24
C SER A 545 -26.51 -46.47 -14.20
N SER A 546 -25.21 -46.70 -14.04
CA SER A 546 -24.19 -45.68 -14.32
C SER A 546 -24.35 -45.20 -15.76
N SER A 547 -24.40 -43.88 -15.99
CA SER A 547 -24.56 -43.32 -17.33
C SER A 547 -23.52 -43.90 -18.30
N LYS A 548 -23.99 -44.36 -19.46
CA LYS A 548 -23.11 -44.91 -20.52
C LYS A 548 -22.46 -43.80 -21.34
N VAL A 549 -22.85 -42.55 -21.10
CA VAL A 549 -22.38 -41.37 -21.83
C VAL A 549 -20.96 -41.03 -21.42
N LYS A 550 -20.09 -40.83 -22.41
CA LYS A 550 -18.68 -40.44 -22.21
C LYS A 550 -18.43 -39.03 -22.73
N LEU A 551 -17.84 -38.17 -21.90
CA LEU A 551 -17.21 -36.93 -22.33
C LEU A 551 -16.02 -37.27 -23.24
N THR A 552 -16.10 -36.81 -24.50
CA THR A 552 -15.06 -37.04 -25.51
C THR A 552 -14.24 -35.82 -25.82
N SER A 553 -14.83 -34.62 -25.69
CA SER A 553 -14.17 -33.37 -26.01
C SER A 553 -14.62 -32.25 -25.07
N TRP A 554 -13.64 -31.44 -24.64
CA TRP A 554 -13.82 -30.19 -23.90
C TRP A 554 -12.83 -29.17 -24.49
N ILE A 555 -13.32 -28.28 -25.35
CA ILE A 555 -12.47 -27.35 -26.12
C ILE A 555 -12.85 -25.92 -25.78
N LEU A 556 -11.87 -25.08 -25.40
CA LEU A 556 -12.07 -23.64 -25.26
C LEU A 556 -12.31 -23.03 -26.64
N LEU A 557 -13.42 -22.32 -26.79
CA LEU A 557 -13.73 -21.57 -28.01
C LEU A 557 -13.03 -20.21 -27.95
N SER A 558 -12.43 -19.81 -29.06
CA SER A 558 -11.87 -18.47 -29.21
C SER A 558 -12.99 -17.42 -29.28
N ASN A 559 -12.76 -16.22 -28.76
CA ASN A 559 -13.77 -15.13 -28.76
C ASN A 559 -14.26 -14.77 -30.18
N THR A 560 -13.48 -15.08 -31.21
CA THR A 560 -13.86 -14.89 -32.62
C THR A 560 -14.92 -15.88 -33.10
N GLU A 561 -14.92 -17.11 -32.59
CA GLU A 561 -15.88 -18.16 -32.96
C GLU A 561 -17.23 -18.02 -32.26
N THR A 562 -17.27 -17.32 -31.12
CA THR A 562 -18.52 -16.99 -30.44
C THR A 562 -19.29 -15.92 -31.19
N ALA A 563 -18.60 -14.93 -31.75
CA ALA A 563 -19.23 -13.78 -32.41
C ALA A 563 -19.89 -14.13 -33.77
N SER A 564 -19.38 -15.13 -34.49
CA SER A 564 -19.85 -15.44 -35.85
C SER A 564 -21.11 -16.31 -35.91
N ASN A 565 -21.58 -16.84 -34.78
CA ASN A 565 -22.57 -17.93 -34.73
C ASN A 565 -23.79 -17.65 -33.84
N GLU A 566 -23.89 -16.44 -33.29
CA GLU A 566 -25.08 -16.01 -32.57
C GLU A 566 -25.80 -15.00 -33.45
N ASP A 567 -27.09 -15.25 -33.70
CA ASP A 567 -28.05 -14.26 -34.18
C ASP A 567 -28.15 -13.17 -33.12
N VAL A 568 -27.18 -12.25 -33.10
CA VAL A 568 -27.19 -11.06 -32.27
C VAL A 568 -28.25 -10.14 -32.88
N HIS A 569 -29.50 -10.39 -32.52
CA HIS A 569 -30.59 -9.49 -32.81
C HIS A 569 -30.44 -8.27 -31.89
N ASP A 570 -29.95 -7.17 -32.48
CA ASP A 570 -30.09 -5.78 -32.09
C ASP A 570 -30.11 -5.46 -30.59
N ASP A 571 -28.95 -5.15 -30.01
CA ASP A 571 -28.86 -3.98 -29.14
C ASP A 571 -27.46 -3.36 -29.19
N ASN A 572 -27.39 -2.15 -29.75
CA ASN A 572 -26.20 -1.45 -30.24
C ASN A 572 -25.36 -0.84 -29.10
N THR A 573 -24.99 -1.63 -28.09
CA THR A 573 -24.21 -1.13 -26.96
C THR A 573 -22.74 -1.49 -27.10
N ASN A 574 -21.90 -0.46 -27.31
CA ASN A 574 -20.44 -0.51 -27.39
C ASN A 574 -19.75 -0.90 -26.05
N TYR A 575 -20.40 -1.75 -25.25
CA TYR A 575 -19.96 -2.23 -23.93
C TYR A 575 -19.13 -3.53 -24.00
N ASP A 576 -18.88 -4.07 -25.21
CA ASP A 576 -18.66 -5.52 -25.35
C ASP A 576 -17.19 -5.99 -25.31
N GLU A 577 -16.21 -5.11 -25.56
CA GLU A 577 -14.81 -5.56 -25.67
C GLU A 577 -14.20 -5.99 -24.32
N LYS A 578 -14.64 -5.38 -23.20
CA LYS A 578 -14.16 -5.77 -21.86
C LYS A 578 -14.91 -6.97 -21.29
N HIS A 579 -16.21 -7.10 -21.58
CA HIS A 579 -17.02 -8.28 -21.20
C HIS A 579 -16.44 -9.57 -21.77
N CYS A 580 -15.78 -9.50 -22.94
CA CYS A 580 -15.10 -10.64 -23.57
C CYS A 580 -13.94 -11.25 -22.75
N ARG A 581 -13.38 -10.55 -21.74
CA ARG A 581 -12.28 -11.09 -20.92
C ARG A 581 -12.75 -11.93 -19.75
N THR A 582 -13.93 -11.64 -19.22
CA THR A 582 -14.48 -12.32 -18.03
C THR A 582 -15.31 -13.53 -18.41
N VAL A 583 -15.82 -13.60 -19.64
CA VAL A 583 -16.64 -14.71 -20.13
C VAL A 583 -15.79 -15.68 -20.95
N ARG A 584 -15.83 -16.98 -20.62
CA ARG A 584 -15.18 -18.05 -21.40
C ARG A 584 -16.25 -19.01 -21.91
N SER A 585 -16.14 -19.38 -23.18
CA SER A 585 -17.06 -20.34 -23.82
C SER A 585 -16.32 -21.62 -24.17
N TYR A 586 -16.94 -22.77 -23.90
CA TYR A 586 -16.38 -24.09 -24.17
C TYR A 586 -17.34 -24.90 -25.03
N LYS A 587 -16.80 -25.67 -25.98
CA LYS A 587 -17.53 -26.71 -26.73
C LYS A 587 -17.32 -28.04 -26.04
N VAL A 588 -18.43 -28.69 -25.73
CA VAL A 588 -18.52 -29.96 -25.02
C VAL A 588 -19.11 -30.99 -25.97
N THR A 589 -18.44 -32.13 -26.12
CA THR A 589 -18.93 -33.25 -26.93
C THR A 589 -19.07 -34.51 -26.08
N LEU A 590 -20.31 -34.96 -25.90
CA LEU A 590 -20.67 -36.19 -25.22
C LEU A 590 -20.96 -37.27 -26.27
N LYS A 591 -20.55 -38.52 -26.01
CA LYS A 591 -20.85 -39.67 -26.89
C LYS A 591 -21.50 -40.82 -26.14
N ARG A 592 -22.50 -41.43 -26.78
CA ARG A 592 -23.14 -42.68 -26.36
C ARG A 592 -23.28 -43.60 -27.58
N GLY A 593 -22.49 -44.68 -27.64
CA GLY A 593 -22.44 -45.52 -28.84
C GLY A 593 -22.01 -44.72 -30.07
N SER A 594 -22.86 -44.67 -31.10
CA SER A 594 -22.66 -43.84 -32.31
C SER A 594 -23.17 -42.41 -32.17
N ALA A 595 -24.09 -42.13 -31.24
CA ALA A 595 -24.69 -40.82 -31.08
C ALA A 595 -23.75 -39.84 -30.39
N THR A 596 -23.74 -38.60 -30.88
CA THR A 596 -22.91 -37.52 -30.36
C THR A 596 -23.74 -36.29 -30.05
N LEU A 597 -23.64 -35.78 -28.83
CA LEU A 597 -24.27 -34.54 -28.41
C LEU A 597 -23.21 -33.43 -28.32
N ASN A 598 -23.46 -32.30 -28.97
CA ASN A 598 -22.65 -31.11 -28.82
C ASN A 598 -23.39 -30.04 -28.01
N ALA A 599 -22.73 -29.56 -26.98
CA ALA A 599 -23.20 -28.44 -26.18
C ALA A 599 -22.13 -27.35 -26.15
N ARG A 600 -22.57 -26.10 -26.01
CA ARG A 600 -21.72 -24.95 -25.70
C ARG A 600 -22.05 -24.52 -24.27
N VAL A 601 -21.02 -24.29 -23.46
CA VAL A 601 -21.17 -23.73 -22.12
C VAL A 601 -20.43 -22.42 -22.02
N THR A 602 -21.10 -21.39 -21.52
CA THR A 602 -20.56 -20.05 -21.32
C THR A 602 -20.47 -19.78 -19.83
N ILE A 603 -19.27 -19.45 -19.35
CA ILE A 603 -18.96 -19.31 -17.93
C ILE A 603 -18.39 -17.91 -17.68
N HIS A 604 -19.00 -17.18 -16.76
CA HIS A 604 -18.51 -15.87 -16.34
C HIS A 604 -17.49 -16.03 -15.20
N MET A 605 -16.20 -16.05 -15.53
CA MET A 605 -15.08 -16.26 -14.60
C MET A 605 -15.13 -15.30 -13.40
N ALA A 606 -15.41 -14.01 -13.65
CA ALA A 606 -15.47 -12.98 -12.61
C ALA A 606 -16.76 -13.01 -11.76
N ARG A 607 -17.77 -13.83 -12.10
CA ARG A 607 -19.05 -13.93 -11.37
C ARG A 607 -19.39 -15.34 -10.88
N TYR A 608 -18.58 -16.34 -11.23
CA TYR A 608 -18.71 -17.69 -10.69
C TYR A 608 -18.42 -17.73 -9.17
N PRO A 609 -19.25 -18.38 -8.33
CA PRO A 609 -20.40 -19.22 -8.68
C PRO A 609 -21.76 -18.47 -8.63
N SER A 610 -21.76 -17.17 -8.32
CA SER A 610 -22.97 -16.36 -8.18
C SER A 610 -23.78 -16.27 -9.47
N LEU A 611 -23.11 -16.28 -10.63
CA LEU A 611 -23.73 -16.48 -11.94
C LEU A 611 -23.40 -17.90 -12.42
N PRO A 612 -24.40 -18.79 -12.53
CA PRO A 612 -24.16 -20.16 -12.97
C PRO A 612 -23.74 -20.22 -14.45
N PRO A 613 -23.03 -21.29 -14.86
CA PRO A 613 -22.75 -21.55 -16.26
C PRO A 613 -24.04 -21.64 -17.08
N HIS A 614 -24.01 -21.03 -18.26
CA HIS A 614 -25.12 -21.06 -19.20
C HIS A 614 -24.84 -22.06 -20.32
N TRP A 615 -25.77 -22.98 -20.57
CA TRP A 615 -25.64 -24.03 -21.56
C TRP A 615 -26.51 -23.75 -22.78
N LYS A 616 -25.98 -23.99 -23.98
CA LYS A 616 -26.70 -24.00 -25.26
C LYS A 616 -26.46 -25.33 -25.95
N ILE A 617 -27.51 -26.07 -26.28
CA ILE A 617 -27.41 -27.41 -26.85
C ILE A 617 -27.75 -27.35 -28.34
N ARG A 618 -26.89 -27.94 -29.18
CA ARG A 618 -27.13 -27.98 -30.64
C ARG A 618 -27.15 -29.42 -31.13
N SER A 619 -28.22 -29.80 -31.81
CA SER A 619 -28.25 -31.03 -32.62
C SER A 619 -27.24 -30.85 -33.76
N GLN A 620 -26.17 -31.64 -33.77
CA GLN A 620 -25.29 -31.64 -34.93
C GLN A 620 -26.01 -32.39 -36.06
N PRO A 621 -26.17 -31.81 -37.25
CA PRO A 621 -26.58 -32.60 -38.39
C PRO A 621 -25.50 -33.66 -38.63
N GLU A 622 -25.89 -34.93 -38.59
CA GLU A 622 -25.01 -36.07 -38.90
C GLU A 622 -24.58 -35.97 -40.38
N GLY A 623 -23.54 -35.17 -40.68
CA GLY A 623 -23.03 -35.07 -42.04
C GLY A 623 -22.51 -33.73 -42.50
N GLU A 624 -21.89 -32.91 -41.64
CA GLU A 624 -20.83 -32.00 -42.16
C GLU A 624 -19.68 -32.88 -42.67
N VAL A 625 -19.88 -33.41 -43.88
CA VAL A 625 -18.83 -33.95 -44.73
C VAL A 625 -17.88 -32.78 -44.89
N LYS A 626 -16.69 -32.89 -44.29
CA LYS A 626 -15.60 -31.95 -44.56
C LYS A 626 -15.51 -31.86 -46.08
N GLU A 627 -15.82 -30.69 -46.62
CA GLU A 627 -15.65 -30.42 -48.04
C GLU A 627 -14.15 -30.53 -48.33
N ASP A 628 -13.69 -31.74 -48.63
CA ASP A 628 -12.41 -31.94 -49.27
C ASP A 628 -12.55 -31.26 -50.64
N GLU A 629 -11.89 -30.11 -50.81
CA GLU A 629 -11.95 -29.17 -51.94
C GLU A 629 -11.53 -29.76 -53.32
N SER A 630 -11.62 -31.07 -53.55
CA SER A 630 -11.09 -31.70 -54.76
C SER A 630 -11.92 -32.87 -55.28
N SER A 631 -13.21 -32.67 -55.52
CA SER A 631 -13.92 -33.52 -56.49
C SER A 631 -15.18 -32.87 -57.03
N THR A 632 -15.04 -32.16 -58.14
CA THR A 632 -16.14 -31.91 -59.07
C THR A 632 -16.64 -33.24 -59.64
N THR A 633 -17.79 -33.75 -59.18
CA THR A 633 -18.79 -34.42 -60.06
C THR A 633 -20.10 -34.75 -59.32
N ALA A 634 -21.18 -34.16 -59.84
CA ALA A 634 -22.56 -34.63 -59.90
C ALA A 634 -23.35 -34.92 -58.59
N THR A 635 -24.01 -33.86 -58.11
CA THR A 635 -25.48 -33.78 -57.97
C THR A 635 -26.23 -35.02 -57.43
N THR A 636 -26.27 -35.17 -56.11
CA THR A 636 -27.36 -35.90 -55.44
C THR A 636 -27.99 -34.99 -54.38
N THR A 637 -28.95 -34.17 -54.83
CA THR A 637 -29.83 -33.35 -54.00
C THR A 637 -30.78 -34.27 -53.23
N ARG A 638 -30.30 -34.91 -52.16
CA ARG A 638 -31.18 -35.54 -51.17
C ARG A 638 -31.79 -34.43 -50.30
N SER A 639 -33.11 -34.34 -50.36
CA SER A 639 -33.99 -33.36 -49.74
C SER A 639 -33.61 -33.02 -48.29
N LEU A 640 -33.08 -31.81 -48.09
CA LEU A 640 -32.77 -31.21 -46.78
C LEU A 640 -34.02 -30.69 -46.03
N GLU A 641 -35.22 -30.88 -46.58
CA GLU A 641 -36.44 -30.14 -46.21
C GLU A 641 -37.19 -30.63 -44.96
N THR A 642 -36.69 -31.63 -44.22
CA THR A 642 -37.47 -32.21 -43.10
C THR A 642 -36.70 -32.45 -41.81
N LEU A 643 -35.51 -31.86 -41.64
CA LEU A 643 -34.96 -31.77 -40.28
C LEU A 643 -35.79 -30.75 -39.51
N PRO A 644 -36.46 -31.13 -38.41
CA PRO A 644 -37.22 -30.19 -37.61
C PRO A 644 -36.27 -29.07 -37.16
N LEU A 645 -36.64 -27.83 -37.44
CA LEU A 645 -35.87 -26.63 -37.10
C LEU A 645 -35.58 -26.55 -35.59
N TYR A 646 -36.34 -27.30 -34.78
CA TYR A 646 -36.28 -27.32 -33.34
C TYR A 646 -36.53 -28.73 -32.79
N ASP A 647 -35.55 -29.28 -32.07
CA ASP A 647 -35.75 -30.49 -31.27
C ASP A 647 -36.27 -30.10 -29.88
N GLU A 648 -37.54 -30.40 -29.61
CA GLU A 648 -38.18 -30.08 -28.35
C GLU A 648 -37.51 -30.78 -27.15
N THR A 649 -36.92 -31.96 -27.35
CA THR A 649 -36.27 -32.70 -26.26
C THR A 649 -34.97 -32.01 -25.81
N LEU A 650 -34.15 -31.56 -26.76
CA LEU A 650 -32.93 -30.80 -26.49
C LEU A 650 -33.24 -29.44 -25.87
N ALA A 651 -34.33 -28.79 -26.30
CA ALA A 651 -34.80 -27.56 -25.72
C ALA A 651 -35.24 -27.70 -24.26
N ARG A 652 -35.98 -28.78 -23.93
CA ARG A 652 -36.36 -29.09 -22.56
C ARG A 652 -35.13 -29.36 -21.68
N LEU A 653 -34.15 -30.08 -22.23
CA LEU A 653 -32.87 -30.35 -21.56
C LEU A 653 -32.09 -29.05 -21.29
N GLU A 654 -31.97 -28.17 -22.28
CA GLU A 654 -31.32 -26.87 -22.14
C GLU A 654 -32.02 -25.99 -21.09
N HIS A 655 -33.35 -25.92 -21.14
CA HIS A 655 -34.15 -25.18 -20.18
C HIS A 655 -33.99 -25.73 -18.76
N HIS A 656 -33.96 -27.05 -18.60
CA HIS A 656 -33.75 -27.70 -17.30
C HIS A 656 -32.39 -27.33 -16.70
N LEU A 657 -31.30 -27.45 -17.48
CA LEU A 657 -29.94 -27.14 -17.01
C LEU A 657 -29.75 -25.68 -16.61
N ASN A 658 -30.41 -24.76 -17.31
CA ASN A 658 -30.28 -23.33 -17.08
C ASN A 658 -31.22 -22.79 -15.99
N ARG A 659 -32.40 -23.38 -15.79
CA ARG A 659 -33.41 -22.86 -14.85
C ARG A 659 -33.33 -23.48 -13.46
N ASN A 660 -33.02 -24.77 -13.35
CA ASN A 660 -33.15 -25.52 -12.08
C ASN A 660 -31.83 -25.61 -11.30
N VAL A 661 -31.01 -24.57 -11.41
CA VAL A 661 -29.67 -24.50 -10.81
C VAL A 661 -29.72 -24.65 -9.29
N GLU A 662 -30.73 -24.07 -8.63
CA GLU A 662 -30.92 -24.18 -7.18
C GLU A 662 -31.29 -25.59 -6.72
N GLU A 663 -31.97 -26.37 -7.56
CA GLU A 663 -32.35 -27.76 -7.27
C GLU A 663 -31.15 -28.71 -7.34
N MET A 664 -30.16 -28.40 -8.17
CA MET A 664 -28.94 -29.20 -8.32
C MET A 664 -27.97 -29.08 -7.13
N VAL A 665 -28.10 -28.01 -6.34
CA VAL A 665 -27.18 -27.68 -5.25
C VAL A 665 -27.76 -28.15 -3.91
N VAL A 666 -26.88 -28.43 -2.94
CA VAL A 666 -27.27 -28.78 -1.57
C VAL A 666 -27.23 -27.51 -0.74
N THR A 667 -28.38 -26.94 -0.38
CA THR A 667 -28.46 -25.64 0.33
C THR A 667 -27.79 -25.64 1.71
N SER A 668 -27.64 -26.81 2.33
CA SER A 668 -26.90 -26.96 3.60
C SER A 668 -25.38 -26.94 3.42
N ASP A 669 -24.89 -27.02 2.19
CA ASP A 669 -23.48 -27.09 1.84
C ASP A 669 -23.10 -25.98 0.84
N GLU A 670 -22.53 -24.88 1.31
CA GLU A 670 -22.13 -23.75 0.46
C GLU A 670 -21.06 -24.12 -0.58
N THR A 671 -20.23 -25.14 -0.34
CA THR A 671 -19.21 -25.59 -1.29
C THR A 671 -19.83 -26.25 -2.52
N THR A 672 -21.05 -26.77 -2.43
CA THR A 672 -21.73 -27.33 -3.60
C THR A 672 -21.99 -26.31 -4.71
N TYR A 673 -22.20 -25.02 -4.38
CA TYR A 673 -22.32 -23.96 -5.39
C TYR A 673 -21.06 -23.83 -6.28
N GLU A 674 -19.89 -24.21 -5.76
CA GLU A 674 -18.62 -24.10 -6.48
C GLU A 674 -18.41 -25.25 -7.48
N TRP A 675 -19.26 -26.29 -7.40
CA TRP A 675 -19.24 -27.49 -8.23
C TRP A 675 -20.35 -27.51 -9.29
N ILE A 676 -21.08 -26.40 -9.43
CA ILE A 676 -22.29 -26.32 -10.23
C ILE A 676 -22.06 -26.65 -11.71
N LEU A 677 -20.90 -26.27 -12.26
CA LEU A 677 -20.52 -26.63 -13.64
C LEU A 677 -20.44 -28.14 -13.83
N ALA A 678 -19.78 -28.82 -12.89
CA ALA A 678 -19.56 -30.26 -12.98
C ALA A 678 -20.88 -31.02 -12.78
N GLN A 679 -21.73 -30.52 -11.87
CA GLN A 679 -23.06 -31.08 -11.64
C GLN A 679 -23.99 -30.91 -12.85
N GLN A 680 -24.01 -29.74 -13.48
CA GLN A 680 -24.77 -29.53 -14.72
C GLN A 680 -24.31 -30.48 -15.84
N LEU A 681 -23.00 -30.73 -15.95
CA LEU A 681 -22.46 -31.66 -16.95
C LEU A 681 -22.86 -33.12 -16.70
N VAL A 682 -22.91 -33.54 -15.43
CA VAL A 682 -23.43 -34.85 -15.03
C VAL A 682 -24.90 -34.97 -15.39
N GLU A 683 -25.71 -34.00 -14.99
CA GLU A 683 -27.15 -34.00 -15.28
C GLU A 683 -27.41 -34.01 -16.79
N LEU A 684 -26.62 -33.27 -17.57
CA LEU A 684 -26.65 -33.29 -19.03
C LEU A 684 -26.35 -34.70 -19.57
N ALA A 685 -25.35 -35.39 -19.03
CA ALA A 685 -24.99 -36.73 -19.44
C ALA A 685 -26.05 -37.77 -19.05
N ASP A 686 -26.67 -37.65 -17.88
CA ASP A 686 -27.70 -38.56 -17.38
C ASP A 686 -29.01 -38.41 -18.16
N GLN A 687 -29.46 -37.17 -18.41
CA GLN A 687 -30.67 -36.92 -19.20
C GLN A 687 -30.48 -37.27 -20.67
N TRP A 688 -29.28 -37.04 -21.24
CA TRP A 688 -28.98 -37.53 -22.59
C TRP A 688 -29.01 -39.06 -22.67
N ASP A 689 -28.53 -39.77 -21.64
CA ASP A 689 -28.67 -41.23 -21.54
C ASP A 689 -30.16 -41.61 -21.55
N GLN A 690 -31.01 -40.97 -20.73
CA GLN A 690 -32.43 -41.28 -20.71
C GLN A 690 -33.12 -41.06 -22.07
N THR A 691 -32.89 -39.90 -22.71
CA THR A 691 -33.50 -39.61 -24.02
C THR A 691 -33.10 -40.60 -25.12
N PHE A 692 -31.89 -41.18 -25.04
CA PHE A 692 -31.45 -42.17 -26.01
C PHE A 692 -31.97 -43.59 -25.70
N ASP A 693 -32.30 -43.89 -24.43
CA ASP A 693 -33.00 -45.13 -24.09
C ASP A 693 -34.49 -45.05 -24.44
N ASP A 694 -35.12 -43.88 -24.34
CA ASP A 694 -36.54 -43.71 -24.72
C ASP A 694 -36.78 -43.79 -26.24
N ASN A 695 -35.74 -43.51 -27.04
CA ASN A 695 -35.81 -43.51 -28.51
C ASN A 695 -35.46 -44.86 -29.16
N ASN A 696 -34.91 -45.83 -28.41
CA ASN A 696 -34.56 -47.17 -28.91
C ASN A 696 -35.48 -48.23 -28.32
#